data_AF-A0A7L4ZGB1-F1
#
_entry.id   AF-A0A7L4ZGB1-F1
#
_cell.length_a   1.000
_cell.length_b   1.000
_cell.length_c   1.000
_cell.angle_alpha   90.00
_cell.angle_beta   90.00
_cell.angle_gamma   90.00
#
_symmetry.space_group_name_H-M   'P 1'
#
loop_
_entity.id
_entity.type
_entity.pdbx_description
1 polymer ?
#
loop_
_entity_poly.entity_id
_entity_poly.type
_entity_poly.pdbx_seq_one_letter_code
_entity_poly.pdbx_strand_id
1 'polypeptide(L)'
;MKKIVFDTNAWLNLIENFESEFLEILWDKINKQEIIFIIPENVSLEFKKKVKNIRDKTINDEQFSSTEVDSIISGVEQILDKSEQLKANSEGIVEWINSKTAPNHNATNFEDTAILNTLLTLEKGSTFFFVSRDSDFRINKNCYELHPDIRDKFDEKSININFYIDFKKLFAKENLFIKTSSQTSNELYDWKVIKLSVSSKNIYEKLKSSIDYYFKELDFIPLSYLCNIYPFNNNSGNETYFRNDMLVTNNSELYDFFEQSLIISDTKKTKINHSYFNSKKEINEYEKILNILNQNLVFKVQYERKKININFEKSTNKNCTCYECTFNRFDVKALINKIISDEDNSPKQMLKKAFYYYKSNKLYECLEIIQKILTTVKKTEYPIIHSIAEYNRDILRKTWFSGDARFSEERDKLKPKSEKTLLKQGLLSITGYIIYTKYFDYKFYDLIEDFENVKKRRVTHQGLGSSFNSDVENKNILRWAEFYNFISKNSIFFEYYSNTAKFAMYTFDLCLHAMKDNIVKYKLPQYIICMTMPYIKLNDYEKMLTNLGVEKLNYDKKINKYLFSFFESKINNLKENLEVSSTDFIEQHIKEIMKVVYLQSYLSLSKKQDEKIINDLIILIESENDITKKLTSSLKYLTQRKLERFNEKTAQKSITIILNSEIEFDIDLTSLFTLCKKFKIKLPDKHFNAFLVDNIYELTSFFKAFVFLNLYKIGSEKQKQEVLKKVHQTLKNIQTFDQRLYYYFIYENIFPLNDLYLNNFRQKLEVTIPKNKENFFGKTYEKKIKRIELLDDFINHISLYYYKDKQQFLSPFLNHSNYYNFLINPNSINKTDIEIEWFYIAYNNSPYAIKRILDNNSVVNKYFTKEISNSRNEKYCRAFLDIQNLKINQL
;
A
#
# COMPACT_ATOMS: atom_id res chain seq x y z
N MET A 1 -30.81 -16.06 -18.57
CA MET A 1 -29.36 -16.25 -18.78
C MET A 1 -28.82 -15.03 -19.49
N LYS A 2 -27.77 -14.39 -18.96
CA LYS A 2 -27.19 -13.18 -19.57
C LYS A 2 -26.17 -13.56 -20.63
N LYS A 3 -26.32 -13.03 -21.84
CA LYS A 3 -25.38 -13.22 -22.95
C LYS A 3 -24.30 -12.14 -22.89
N ILE A 4 -23.04 -12.51 -22.75
CA ILE A 4 -21.91 -11.57 -22.59
C ILE A 4 -20.95 -11.75 -23.76
N VAL A 5 -20.48 -10.64 -24.32
CA VAL A 5 -19.50 -10.58 -25.40
C VAL A 5 -18.37 -9.66 -24.96
N PHE A 6 -17.16 -10.18 -24.94
CA PHE A 6 -15.94 -9.39 -24.71
C PHE A 6 -15.21 -9.23 -26.04
N ASP A 7 -14.72 -8.03 -26.31
CA ASP A 7 -13.73 -7.83 -27.36
C ASP A 7 -12.39 -8.50 -26.98
N THR A 8 -11.48 -8.61 -27.96
CA THR A 8 -10.18 -9.23 -27.74
C THR A 8 -9.39 -8.50 -26.66
N ASN A 9 -9.45 -7.16 -26.62
CA ASN A 9 -8.73 -6.37 -25.64
C ASN A 9 -9.26 -6.55 -24.22
N ALA A 10 -10.56 -6.78 -24.01
CA ALA A 10 -11.12 -7.08 -22.70
C ALA A 10 -10.59 -8.40 -22.14
N TRP A 11 -10.45 -9.43 -22.98
CA TRP A 11 -9.81 -10.70 -22.58
C TRP A 11 -8.34 -10.52 -22.21
N LEU A 12 -7.56 -9.83 -23.05
CA LEU A 12 -6.15 -9.59 -22.79
C LEU A 12 -5.91 -8.75 -21.52
N ASN A 13 -6.81 -7.81 -21.25
CA ASN A 13 -6.76 -6.92 -20.10
C ASN A 13 -7.03 -7.65 -18.75
N LEU A 14 -7.69 -8.81 -18.76
CA LEU A 14 -7.78 -9.69 -17.59
C LEU A 14 -6.42 -10.30 -17.24
N ILE A 15 -5.62 -10.61 -18.27
CA ILE A 15 -4.27 -11.17 -18.13
C ILE A 15 -3.28 -10.07 -17.72
N GLU A 16 -3.31 -8.92 -18.39
CA GLU A 16 -2.38 -7.81 -18.15
C GLU A 16 -2.50 -7.24 -16.72
N ASN A 17 -3.71 -7.16 -16.15
CA ASN A 17 -3.92 -6.65 -14.79
C ASN A 17 -4.00 -7.73 -13.70
N PHE A 18 -3.81 -9.01 -14.05
CA PHE A 18 -3.88 -10.13 -13.11
C PHE A 18 -5.20 -10.20 -12.33
N GLU A 19 -6.34 -10.14 -13.03
CA GLU A 19 -7.69 -10.01 -12.43
C GLU A 19 -8.35 -11.38 -12.19
N SER A 20 -7.66 -12.29 -11.48
CA SER A 20 -8.08 -13.69 -11.26
C SER A 20 -9.43 -13.83 -10.54
N GLU A 21 -9.75 -12.93 -9.62
CA GLU A 21 -11.04 -12.89 -8.91
C GLU A 21 -12.22 -12.76 -9.88
N PHE A 22 -12.08 -11.96 -10.95
CA PHE A 22 -13.12 -11.80 -11.95
C PHE A 22 -13.30 -13.08 -12.78
N LEU A 23 -12.22 -13.78 -13.11
CA LEU A 23 -12.28 -15.07 -13.82
C LEU A 23 -12.99 -16.14 -12.99
N GLU A 24 -12.71 -16.22 -11.69
CA GLU A 24 -13.40 -17.15 -10.78
C GLU A 24 -14.90 -16.86 -10.73
N ILE A 25 -15.30 -15.58 -10.66
CA ILE A 25 -16.72 -15.18 -10.70
C ILE A 25 -17.34 -15.58 -12.04
N LEU A 26 -16.69 -15.28 -13.17
CA LEU A 26 -17.20 -15.68 -14.49
C LEU A 26 -17.39 -17.19 -14.57
N TRP A 27 -16.41 -17.96 -14.11
CA TRP A 27 -16.46 -19.42 -14.10
C TRP A 27 -17.61 -19.96 -13.26
N ASP A 28 -17.81 -19.44 -12.05
CA ASP A 28 -18.93 -19.81 -11.17
C ASP A 28 -20.29 -19.50 -11.84
N LYS A 29 -20.41 -18.32 -12.46
CA LYS A 29 -21.63 -17.88 -13.14
C LYS A 29 -21.94 -18.70 -14.40
N ILE A 30 -20.91 -19.10 -15.16
CA ILE A 30 -21.06 -20.01 -16.32
C ILE A 30 -21.53 -21.38 -15.83
N ASN A 31 -20.88 -21.93 -14.80
CA ASN A 31 -21.24 -23.26 -14.26
C ASN A 31 -22.65 -23.28 -13.65
N LYS A 32 -23.13 -22.14 -13.12
CA LYS A 32 -24.52 -21.96 -12.63
C LYS A 32 -25.52 -21.63 -13.74
N GLN A 33 -25.09 -21.54 -15.01
CA GLN A 33 -25.92 -21.15 -16.15
C GLN A 33 -26.59 -19.77 -15.99
N GLU A 34 -25.98 -18.89 -15.18
CA GLU A 34 -26.45 -17.52 -15.00
C GLU A 34 -26.01 -16.63 -16.18
N ILE A 35 -24.81 -16.88 -16.70
CA ILE A 35 -24.23 -16.21 -17.86
C ILE A 35 -23.83 -17.24 -18.92
N ILE A 36 -23.85 -16.80 -20.18
CA ILE A 36 -23.20 -17.48 -21.30
C ILE A 36 -22.34 -16.46 -22.03
N PHE A 37 -21.12 -16.86 -22.39
CA PHE A 37 -20.29 -16.06 -23.27
C PHE A 37 -20.60 -16.39 -24.72
N ILE A 38 -20.72 -15.35 -25.53
CA ILE A 38 -20.81 -15.44 -26.98
C ILE A 38 -19.47 -14.93 -27.51
N ILE A 39 -18.78 -15.76 -28.29
CA ILE A 39 -17.47 -15.46 -28.84
C ILE A 39 -17.57 -15.46 -30.37
N PRO A 40 -17.48 -14.27 -31.00
CA PRO A 40 -17.26 -14.19 -32.43
C PRO A 40 -15.94 -14.88 -32.80
N GLU A 41 -15.95 -15.66 -33.87
CA GLU A 41 -14.80 -16.44 -34.36
C GLU A 41 -13.50 -15.62 -34.44
N ASN A 42 -13.59 -14.35 -34.85
CA ASN A 42 -12.44 -13.46 -34.97
C ASN A 42 -11.79 -13.11 -33.63
N VAL A 43 -12.56 -13.03 -32.54
CA VAL A 43 -12.02 -12.78 -31.18
C VAL A 43 -11.13 -13.94 -30.74
N SER A 44 -11.59 -15.18 -30.95
CA SER A 44 -10.81 -16.38 -30.63
C SER A 44 -9.48 -16.42 -31.41
N LEU A 45 -9.52 -16.07 -32.71
CA LEU A 45 -8.32 -16.04 -33.56
C LEU A 45 -7.34 -14.93 -33.15
N GLU A 46 -7.85 -13.74 -32.87
CA GLU A 46 -7.04 -12.59 -32.48
C GLU A 46 -6.44 -12.76 -31.08
N PHE A 47 -7.20 -13.32 -30.13
CA PHE A 47 -6.71 -13.67 -28.80
C PHE A 47 -5.51 -14.60 -28.89
N LYS A 48 -5.60 -15.70 -29.65
CA LYS A 48 -4.49 -16.65 -29.86
C LYS A 48 -3.24 -16.00 -30.46
N LYS A 49 -3.41 -15.00 -31.34
CA LYS A 49 -2.29 -14.24 -31.92
C LYS A 49 -1.61 -13.32 -30.90
N LYS A 50 -2.39 -12.66 -30.03
CA LYS A 50 -1.91 -11.61 -29.13
C LYS A 50 -1.48 -12.11 -27.74
N VAL A 51 -2.03 -13.23 -27.27
CA VAL A 51 -1.85 -13.72 -25.89
C VAL A 51 -0.39 -13.95 -25.52
N LYS A 52 0.43 -14.45 -26.45
CA LYS A 52 1.87 -14.69 -26.22
C LYS A 52 2.62 -13.39 -25.91
N ASN A 53 2.37 -12.33 -26.67
CA ASN A 53 3.03 -11.04 -26.44
C ASN A 53 2.60 -10.41 -25.11
N ILE A 54 1.31 -10.54 -24.75
CA ILE A 54 0.81 -10.04 -23.46
C ILE A 54 1.40 -10.85 -22.31
N ARG A 55 1.46 -12.19 -22.42
CA ARG A 55 2.11 -13.06 -21.45
C ARG A 55 3.55 -12.62 -21.18
N ASP A 56 4.34 -12.48 -22.24
CA ASP A 56 5.77 -12.15 -22.11
C ASP A 56 5.96 -10.74 -21.54
N LYS A 57 5.10 -9.78 -21.91
CA LYS A 57 5.09 -8.43 -21.31
C LYS A 57 4.77 -8.47 -19.81
N THR A 58 3.71 -9.17 -19.40
CA THR A 58 3.29 -9.25 -17.99
C THR A 58 4.35 -9.92 -17.11
N ILE A 59 5.09 -10.90 -17.63
CA ILE A 59 6.21 -11.54 -16.93
C ILE A 59 7.40 -10.58 -16.79
N ASN A 60 7.73 -9.85 -17.85
CA ASN A 60 8.87 -8.92 -17.88
C ASN A 60 8.68 -7.69 -16.98
N ASP A 61 7.44 -7.32 -16.64
CA ASP A 61 7.16 -6.24 -15.68
C ASP A 61 7.45 -6.63 -14.21
N GLU A 62 8.09 -7.78 -13.96
CA GLU A 62 8.57 -8.34 -12.67
C GLU A 62 7.53 -8.48 -11.54
N GLN A 63 6.24 -8.35 -11.84
CA GLN A 63 5.18 -8.42 -10.82
C GLN A 63 4.61 -9.83 -10.59
N PHE A 64 4.73 -10.74 -11.56
CA PHE A 64 4.08 -12.05 -11.55
C PHE A 64 4.98 -13.14 -12.14
N SER A 65 4.90 -14.36 -11.59
CA SER A 65 5.63 -15.51 -12.13
C SER A 65 5.02 -16.02 -13.43
N SER A 66 5.81 -16.70 -14.27
CA SER A 66 5.31 -17.34 -15.49
C SER A 66 4.14 -18.29 -15.22
N THR A 67 4.24 -19.07 -14.15
CA THR A 67 3.22 -20.04 -13.72
C THR A 67 1.89 -19.37 -13.37
N GLU A 68 1.94 -18.20 -12.71
CA GLU A 68 0.75 -17.43 -12.34
C GLU A 68 0.05 -16.85 -13.57
N VAL A 69 0.81 -16.28 -14.51
CA VAL A 69 0.28 -15.73 -15.77
C VAL A 69 -0.31 -16.86 -16.63
N ASP A 70 0.37 -18.00 -16.72
CA ASP A 70 -0.09 -19.18 -17.45
C ASP A 70 -1.40 -19.75 -16.86
N SER A 71 -1.58 -19.69 -15.54
CA SER A 71 -2.83 -20.10 -14.89
C SER A 71 -4.01 -19.21 -15.29
N ILE A 72 -3.82 -17.90 -15.41
CA ILE A 72 -4.87 -16.96 -15.84
C ILE A 72 -5.21 -17.19 -17.32
N ILE A 73 -4.19 -17.37 -18.16
CA ILE A 73 -4.38 -17.68 -19.59
C ILE A 73 -5.20 -18.96 -19.74
N SER A 74 -4.83 -20.02 -19.01
CA SER A 74 -5.58 -21.28 -19.03
C SER A 74 -7.04 -21.09 -18.58
N GLY A 75 -7.29 -20.28 -17.55
CA GLY A 75 -8.64 -19.94 -17.12
C GLY A 75 -9.46 -19.21 -18.19
N VAL A 76 -8.84 -18.28 -18.92
CA VAL A 76 -9.48 -17.60 -20.07
C VAL A 76 -9.79 -18.60 -21.19
N GLU A 77 -8.81 -19.43 -21.58
CA GLU A 77 -8.98 -20.44 -22.63
C GLU A 77 -10.11 -21.41 -22.31
N GLN A 78 -10.20 -21.87 -21.07
CA GLN A 78 -11.30 -22.72 -20.61
C GLN A 78 -12.67 -22.03 -20.72
N ILE A 79 -12.75 -20.72 -20.47
CA ILE A 79 -14.00 -19.96 -20.67
C ILE A 79 -14.34 -19.89 -22.16
N LEU A 80 -13.36 -19.58 -23.00
CA LEU A 80 -13.54 -19.53 -24.46
C LEU A 80 -14.03 -20.87 -25.02
N ASP A 81 -13.50 -22.00 -24.52
CA ASP A 81 -13.89 -23.35 -24.92
C ASP A 81 -15.32 -23.72 -24.52
N LYS A 82 -15.82 -23.17 -23.40
CA LYS A 82 -17.20 -23.34 -22.93
C LYS A 82 -18.19 -22.34 -23.53
N SER A 83 -17.71 -21.39 -24.31
CA SER A 83 -18.53 -20.31 -24.86
C SER A 83 -19.29 -20.73 -26.12
N GLU A 84 -20.39 -20.03 -26.40
CA GLU A 84 -21.12 -20.13 -27.67
C GLU A 84 -20.29 -19.45 -28.77
N GLN A 85 -19.69 -20.24 -29.66
CA GLN A 85 -18.91 -19.73 -30.77
C GLN A 85 -19.83 -19.33 -31.93
N LEU A 86 -19.77 -18.07 -32.34
CA LEU A 86 -20.48 -17.56 -33.52
C LEU A 86 -19.51 -17.44 -34.70
N LYS A 87 -19.87 -18.08 -35.81
CA LYS A 87 -19.11 -17.99 -37.06
C LYS A 87 -19.20 -16.60 -37.67
N ALA A 88 -18.09 -16.12 -38.21
CA ALA A 88 -18.08 -14.83 -38.89
C ALA A 88 -19.00 -14.85 -40.13
N ASN A 89 -19.87 -13.86 -40.25
CA ASN A 89 -20.59 -13.60 -41.49
C ASN A 89 -19.75 -12.66 -42.36
N SER A 90 -19.23 -13.14 -43.49
CA SER A 90 -18.37 -12.35 -44.37
C SER A 90 -19.14 -11.37 -45.27
N GLU A 91 -20.43 -11.61 -45.52
CA GLU A 91 -21.21 -10.85 -46.51
C GLU A 91 -21.55 -9.41 -46.06
N GLY A 92 -21.62 -9.16 -44.74
CA GLY A 92 -21.97 -7.83 -44.17
C GLY A 92 -20.77 -6.95 -43.76
N ILE A 93 -19.56 -7.50 -43.70
CA ILE A 93 -18.36 -6.78 -43.24
C ILE A 93 -17.95 -5.70 -44.24
N VAL A 94 -18.01 -6.01 -45.54
CA VAL A 94 -17.63 -5.08 -46.62
C VAL A 94 -18.57 -3.88 -46.67
N GLU A 95 -19.87 -4.08 -46.41
CA GLU A 95 -20.86 -3.00 -46.35
C GLU A 95 -20.54 -2.02 -45.21
N TRP A 96 -20.25 -2.56 -44.00
CA TRP A 96 -19.87 -1.75 -42.84
C TRP A 96 -18.58 -0.96 -43.07
N ILE A 97 -17.55 -1.58 -43.64
CA ILE A 97 -16.29 -0.91 -43.95
C ILE A 97 -16.49 0.22 -44.96
N ASN A 98 -17.28 -0.03 -46.02
CA ASN A 98 -17.53 0.96 -47.06
C ASN A 98 -18.41 2.13 -46.60
N SER A 99 -19.26 1.91 -45.60
CA SER A 99 -20.15 2.94 -45.06
C SER A 99 -19.42 4.07 -44.30
N LYS A 100 -18.15 3.86 -43.90
CA LYS A 100 -17.36 4.78 -43.05
C LYS A 100 -18.05 5.17 -41.73
N THR A 101 -19.00 4.36 -41.26
CA THR A 101 -19.67 4.51 -39.97
C THR A 101 -18.86 3.84 -38.86
N ALA A 102 -19.17 4.12 -37.58
CA ALA A 102 -18.51 3.45 -36.47
C ALA A 102 -18.65 1.90 -36.58
N PRO A 103 -17.57 1.12 -36.37
CA PRO A 103 -16.28 1.52 -35.79
C PRO A 103 -15.25 2.11 -36.76
N ASN A 104 -15.53 2.21 -38.06
CA ASN A 104 -14.57 2.59 -39.12
C ASN A 104 -14.44 4.10 -39.40
N HIS A 105 -14.85 4.99 -38.49
CA HIS A 105 -14.92 6.43 -38.77
C HIS A 105 -13.54 7.11 -38.90
N ASN A 106 -12.48 6.53 -38.32
CA ASN A 106 -11.11 7.07 -38.36
C ASN A 106 -10.11 6.23 -39.20
N ALA A 107 -10.36 4.94 -39.37
CA ALA A 107 -9.52 3.99 -40.10
C ALA A 107 -10.31 2.72 -40.41
N THR A 108 -9.81 1.90 -41.34
CA THR A 108 -10.36 0.56 -41.61
C THR A 108 -10.03 -0.37 -40.45
N ASN A 109 -11.04 -0.76 -39.66
CA ASN A 109 -10.90 -1.66 -38.51
C ASN A 109 -11.71 -2.94 -38.78
N PHE A 110 -11.04 -3.91 -39.42
CA PHE A 110 -11.67 -5.14 -39.90
C PHE A 110 -12.11 -6.02 -38.73
N GLU A 111 -11.26 -6.15 -37.71
CA GLU A 111 -11.48 -7.00 -36.54
C GLU A 111 -12.73 -6.55 -35.77
N ASP A 112 -12.82 -5.27 -35.43
CA ASP A 112 -13.97 -4.71 -34.69
C ASP A 112 -15.26 -4.75 -35.51
N THR A 113 -15.17 -4.50 -36.83
CA THR A 113 -16.29 -4.66 -37.75
C THR A 113 -16.79 -6.09 -37.78
N ALA A 114 -15.87 -7.06 -37.84
CA ALA A 114 -16.22 -8.46 -37.92
C ALA A 114 -16.87 -8.97 -36.63
N ILE A 115 -16.43 -8.48 -35.45
CA ILE A 115 -17.08 -8.75 -34.16
C ILE A 115 -18.56 -8.35 -34.25
N LEU A 116 -18.83 -7.09 -34.60
CA LEU A 116 -20.19 -6.57 -34.60
C LEU A 116 -21.06 -7.21 -35.70
N ASN A 117 -20.52 -7.41 -36.91
CA ASN A 117 -21.24 -8.08 -37.99
C ASN A 117 -21.58 -9.54 -37.65
N THR A 118 -20.71 -10.23 -36.91
CA THR A 118 -20.99 -11.57 -36.41
C THR A 118 -22.15 -11.55 -35.40
N LEU A 119 -22.18 -10.57 -34.50
CA LEU A 119 -23.25 -10.43 -33.51
C LEU A 119 -24.60 -10.05 -34.13
N LEU A 120 -24.63 -9.42 -35.31
CA LEU A 120 -25.86 -9.17 -36.08
C LEU A 120 -26.52 -10.45 -36.64
N THR A 121 -25.89 -11.62 -36.48
CA THR A 121 -26.50 -12.93 -36.81
C THR A 121 -27.34 -13.50 -35.68
N LEU A 122 -27.32 -12.89 -34.49
CA LEU A 122 -28.15 -13.29 -33.37
C LEU A 122 -29.64 -13.20 -33.72
N GLU A 123 -30.44 -14.08 -33.12
CA GLU A 123 -31.88 -14.13 -33.34
C GLU A 123 -32.56 -12.81 -32.94
N LYS A 124 -33.60 -12.44 -33.70
CA LYS A 124 -34.44 -11.28 -33.42
C LYS A 124 -34.97 -11.32 -31.97
N GLY A 125 -34.85 -10.21 -31.25
CA GLY A 125 -35.22 -10.10 -29.83
C GLY A 125 -34.11 -10.49 -28.86
N SER A 126 -32.95 -10.91 -29.33
CA SER A 126 -31.78 -11.18 -28.47
C SER A 126 -31.34 -9.93 -27.72
N THR A 127 -30.92 -10.12 -26.47
CA THR A 127 -30.25 -9.08 -25.67
C THR A 127 -28.90 -9.59 -25.21
N PHE A 128 -27.84 -8.79 -25.39
CA PHE A 128 -26.50 -9.12 -24.93
C PHE A 128 -25.75 -7.92 -24.36
N PHE A 129 -24.71 -8.23 -23.60
CA PHE A 129 -23.82 -7.27 -22.95
C PHE A 129 -22.49 -7.24 -23.69
N PHE A 130 -22.15 -6.10 -24.30
CA PHE A 130 -20.90 -5.93 -25.03
C PHE A 130 -19.89 -5.16 -24.18
N VAL A 131 -18.70 -5.72 -23.97
CA VAL A 131 -17.61 -5.08 -23.23
C VAL A 131 -16.45 -4.78 -24.15
N SER A 132 -16.09 -3.50 -24.26
CA SER A 132 -14.88 -3.06 -24.96
C SER A 132 -14.37 -1.72 -24.45
N ARG A 133 -13.05 -1.57 -24.38
CA ARG A 133 -12.39 -0.28 -24.09
C ARG A 133 -12.17 0.58 -25.32
N ASP A 134 -12.40 0.05 -26.51
CA ASP A 134 -12.07 0.75 -27.75
C ASP A 134 -12.90 2.02 -27.88
N SER A 135 -12.26 3.11 -28.29
CA SER A 135 -12.96 4.35 -28.63
C SER A 135 -13.75 4.24 -29.92
N ASP A 136 -13.42 3.29 -30.78
CA ASP A 136 -14.05 3.13 -32.08
C ASP A 136 -15.53 2.70 -31.97
N PHE A 137 -15.90 2.02 -30.88
CA PHE A 137 -17.30 1.68 -30.58
C PHE A 137 -18.11 2.81 -29.93
N ARG A 138 -17.49 3.95 -29.61
CA ARG A 138 -18.06 4.98 -28.74
C ARG A 138 -18.32 6.27 -29.50
N ILE A 139 -19.25 7.10 -29.01
CA ILE A 139 -19.52 8.43 -29.56
C ILE A 139 -18.23 9.28 -29.65
N ASN A 140 -17.40 9.22 -28.61
CA ASN A 140 -16.05 9.77 -28.59
C ASN A 140 -15.25 9.16 -27.43
N LYS A 141 -13.94 9.46 -27.37
CA LYS A 141 -13.00 8.94 -26.35
C LYS A 141 -13.42 9.21 -24.90
N ASN A 142 -14.15 10.29 -24.64
CA ASN A 142 -14.59 10.71 -23.30
C ASN A 142 -16.01 10.25 -22.95
N CYS A 143 -16.75 9.72 -23.93
CA CYS A 143 -18.09 9.18 -23.72
C CYS A 143 -18.04 7.68 -23.40
N TYR A 144 -19.01 7.19 -22.64
CA TYR A 144 -19.17 5.77 -22.28
C TYR A 144 -20.35 5.11 -22.99
N GLU A 145 -21.01 5.83 -23.90
CA GLU A 145 -22.15 5.33 -24.66
C GLU A 145 -21.69 4.74 -25.99
N LEU A 146 -22.41 3.70 -26.43
CA LEU A 146 -22.22 3.09 -27.74
C LEU A 146 -22.55 4.11 -28.84
N HIS A 147 -21.79 4.08 -29.93
CA HIS A 147 -22.03 4.95 -31.07
C HIS A 147 -23.43 4.69 -31.69
N PRO A 148 -24.21 5.73 -32.04
CA PRO A 148 -25.53 5.61 -32.66
C PRO A 148 -25.54 4.70 -33.89
N ASP A 149 -24.59 4.85 -34.82
CA ASP A 149 -24.48 3.99 -36.01
C ASP A 149 -24.52 2.48 -35.70
N ILE A 150 -23.85 2.08 -34.61
CA ILE A 150 -23.84 0.68 -34.17
C ILE A 150 -25.22 0.34 -33.59
N ARG A 151 -25.72 1.17 -32.65
CA ARG A 151 -27.04 0.95 -32.02
C ARG A 151 -28.15 0.81 -33.06
N ASP A 152 -28.21 1.72 -34.04
CA ASP A 152 -29.24 1.76 -35.07
C ASP A 152 -29.24 0.46 -35.90
N LYS A 153 -28.06 -0.05 -36.28
CA LYS A 153 -27.93 -1.34 -37.00
C LYS A 153 -28.44 -2.55 -36.19
N PHE A 154 -28.24 -2.56 -34.88
CA PHE A 154 -28.78 -3.61 -34.01
C PHE A 154 -30.30 -3.44 -33.78
N ASP A 155 -30.78 -2.20 -33.65
CA ASP A 155 -32.20 -1.86 -33.50
C ASP A 155 -33.01 -2.24 -34.75
N GLU A 156 -32.47 -2.06 -35.97
CA GLU A 156 -33.05 -2.52 -37.24
C GLU A 156 -33.37 -4.02 -37.23
N LYS A 157 -32.52 -4.83 -36.58
CA LYS A 157 -32.72 -6.28 -36.40
C LYS A 157 -33.47 -6.63 -35.11
N SER A 158 -33.91 -5.63 -34.34
CA SER A 158 -34.51 -5.78 -33.02
C SER A 158 -33.63 -6.59 -32.06
N ILE A 159 -32.32 -6.35 -32.07
CA ILE A 159 -31.35 -6.93 -31.15
C ILE A 159 -30.92 -5.83 -30.17
N ASN A 160 -31.01 -6.08 -28.87
CA ASN A 160 -30.65 -5.08 -27.87
C ASN A 160 -29.19 -5.26 -27.39
N ILE A 161 -28.40 -4.19 -27.52
CA ILE A 161 -27.00 -4.14 -27.10
C ILE A 161 -26.82 -3.25 -25.86
N ASN A 162 -26.41 -3.86 -24.75
CA ASN A 162 -26.03 -3.15 -23.54
C ASN A 162 -24.50 -2.99 -23.49
N PHE A 163 -24.01 -1.78 -23.75
CA PHE A 163 -22.59 -1.50 -23.88
C PHE A 163 -21.92 -1.09 -22.55
N TYR A 164 -20.72 -1.63 -22.33
CA TYR A 164 -19.90 -1.42 -21.16
C TYR A 164 -18.44 -1.18 -21.55
N ILE A 165 -17.80 -0.17 -20.97
CA ILE A 165 -16.41 0.14 -21.32
C ILE A 165 -15.37 -0.78 -20.67
N ASP A 166 -15.75 -1.49 -19.62
CA ASP A 166 -14.91 -2.47 -18.95
C ASP A 166 -15.77 -3.47 -18.18
N PHE A 167 -15.17 -4.61 -17.84
CA PHE A 167 -15.84 -5.66 -17.08
C PHE A 167 -16.18 -5.22 -15.65
N LYS A 168 -15.45 -4.27 -15.04
CA LYS A 168 -15.76 -3.77 -13.68
C LYS A 168 -17.11 -3.07 -13.64
N LYS A 169 -17.41 -2.23 -14.63
CA LYS A 169 -18.71 -1.56 -14.79
C LYS A 169 -19.82 -2.53 -15.14
N LEU A 170 -19.55 -3.53 -15.99
CA LEU A 170 -20.51 -4.60 -16.26
C LEU A 170 -20.89 -5.29 -14.95
N PHE A 171 -19.90 -5.71 -14.16
CA PHE A 171 -20.15 -6.43 -12.92
C PHE A 171 -20.94 -5.61 -11.91
N ALA A 172 -20.63 -4.31 -11.81
CA ALA A 172 -21.31 -3.38 -10.91
C ALA A 172 -22.77 -3.17 -11.29
N LYS A 173 -23.04 -2.82 -12.55
CA LYS A 173 -24.39 -2.46 -13.01
C LYS A 173 -25.29 -3.68 -13.19
N GLU A 174 -24.72 -4.79 -13.64
CA GLU A 174 -25.47 -6.03 -13.88
C GLU A 174 -25.53 -6.93 -12.65
N ASN A 175 -25.06 -6.49 -11.48
CA ASN A 175 -25.01 -7.30 -10.26
C ASN A 175 -24.38 -8.69 -10.51
N LEU A 176 -23.33 -8.75 -11.32
CA LEU A 176 -22.61 -10.00 -11.60
C LEU A 176 -21.56 -10.31 -10.54
N PHE A 177 -21.18 -9.31 -9.73
CA PHE A 177 -20.49 -9.60 -8.48
C PHE A 177 -21.29 -10.67 -7.72
N ILE A 178 -20.58 -11.55 -7.02
CA ILE A 178 -21.18 -12.18 -5.85
C ILE A 178 -21.74 -11.00 -5.08
N LYS A 179 -23.06 -10.93 -4.87
CA LYS A 179 -23.62 -9.96 -3.92
C LYS A 179 -22.80 -10.17 -2.65
N THR A 180 -21.82 -9.31 -2.41
CA THR A 180 -21.57 -8.82 -1.07
C THR A 180 -22.93 -8.26 -0.75
N SER A 181 -23.72 -9.10 -0.06
CA SER A 181 -24.97 -8.70 0.54
C SER A 181 -24.72 -7.27 1.01
N SER A 182 -25.48 -6.31 0.49
CA SER A 182 -25.44 -4.94 0.98
C SER A 182 -25.94 -5.03 2.42
N GLN A 183 -25.06 -5.46 3.30
CA GLN A 183 -25.37 -5.75 4.68
C GLN A 183 -25.42 -4.39 5.31
N THR A 184 -26.64 -3.92 5.54
CA THR A 184 -26.83 -2.89 6.56
C THR A 184 -26.20 -3.40 7.85
N SER A 185 -25.54 -2.54 8.62
CA SER A 185 -24.97 -2.88 9.94
C SER A 185 -25.94 -3.68 10.82
N ASN A 186 -27.25 -3.48 10.65
CA ASN A 186 -28.32 -4.23 11.32
C ASN A 186 -28.31 -5.75 11.04
N GLU A 187 -27.84 -6.23 9.88
CA GLU A 187 -27.77 -7.66 9.58
C GLU A 187 -26.74 -8.41 10.45
N LEU A 188 -25.77 -7.73 11.05
CA LEU A 188 -24.85 -8.31 12.05
C LEU A 188 -25.54 -8.52 13.41
N TYR A 189 -26.51 -7.66 13.75
CA TYR A 189 -27.23 -7.69 15.03
C TYR A 189 -28.42 -8.66 15.04
N ASP A 190 -28.91 -9.07 13.87
CA ASP A 190 -30.04 -10.01 13.73
C ASP A 190 -29.65 -11.50 13.87
N TRP A 191 -28.39 -11.81 14.16
CA TRP A 191 -27.96 -13.20 14.36
C TRP A 191 -28.47 -13.69 15.72
N LYS A 192 -29.49 -14.56 15.69
CA LYS A 192 -30.09 -15.16 16.89
C LYS A 192 -29.02 -15.78 17.79
N VAL A 193 -28.68 -15.08 18.87
CA VAL A 193 -27.84 -15.61 19.95
C VAL A 193 -28.61 -16.75 20.62
N ILE A 194 -28.00 -17.94 20.72
CA ILE A 194 -28.56 -19.02 21.51
C ILE A 194 -28.55 -18.58 22.97
N LYS A 195 -29.74 -18.30 23.50
CA LYS A 195 -29.90 -17.95 24.92
C LYS A 195 -29.68 -19.22 25.75
N LEU A 196 -28.67 -19.22 26.63
CA LEU A 196 -28.69 -20.17 27.74
C LEU A 196 -29.90 -19.91 28.61
N SER A 197 -30.72 -20.94 28.78
CA SER A 197 -31.69 -21.00 29.87
C SER A 197 -30.96 -21.27 31.18
N VAL A 198 -30.40 -20.23 31.80
CA VAL A 198 -29.86 -20.33 33.16
C VAL A 198 -31.03 -20.19 34.15
N SER A 199 -31.34 -21.27 34.87
CA SER A 199 -32.42 -21.33 35.87
C SER A 199 -32.08 -20.61 37.18
N SER A 200 -30.82 -20.24 37.41
CA SER A 200 -30.37 -19.57 38.63
C SER A 200 -30.82 -18.09 38.71
N LYS A 201 -31.25 -17.66 39.90
CA LYS A 201 -31.56 -16.25 40.19
C LYS A 201 -30.30 -15.39 40.39
N ASN A 202 -29.18 -15.95 40.86
CA ASN A 202 -27.97 -15.20 41.21
C ASN A 202 -27.14 -14.82 39.96
N ILE A 203 -26.76 -13.55 39.84
CA ILE A 203 -25.95 -13.00 38.74
C ILE A 203 -24.53 -13.58 38.65
N TYR A 204 -23.91 -13.95 39.78
CA TYR A 204 -22.63 -14.66 39.81
C TYR A 204 -22.73 -16.02 39.10
N GLU A 205 -23.71 -16.83 39.47
CA GLU A 205 -23.95 -18.16 38.87
C GLU A 205 -24.36 -18.05 37.39
N LYS A 206 -25.13 -17.00 37.04
CA LYS A 206 -25.47 -16.68 35.65
C LYS A 206 -24.22 -16.35 34.83
N LEU A 207 -23.32 -15.52 35.36
CA LEU A 207 -22.05 -15.17 34.70
C LEU A 207 -21.17 -16.41 34.54
N LYS A 208 -20.98 -17.19 35.61
CA LYS A 208 -20.21 -18.44 35.59
C LYS A 208 -20.71 -19.41 34.52
N SER A 209 -22.01 -19.73 34.55
CA SER A 209 -22.63 -20.66 33.59
C SER A 209 -22.49 -20.17 32.14
N SER A 210 -22.59 -18.86 31.93
CA SER A 210 -22.46 -18.27 30.61
C SER A 210 -21.02 -18.31 30.12
N ILE A 211 -20.06 -17.91 30.96
CA ILE A 211 -18.65 -17.98 30.63
C ILE A 211 -18.22 -19.43 30.32
N ASP A 212 -18.61 -20.39 31.16
CA ASP A 212 -18.27 -21.81 30.98
C ASP A 212 -18.85 -22.37 29.67
N TYR A 213 -20.04 -21.93 29.27
CA TYR A 213 -20.67 -22.38 28.03
C TYR A 213 -20.04 -21.73 26.78
N TYR A 214 -19.97 -20.39 26.73
CA TYR A 214 -19.53 -19.68 25.52
C TYR A 214 -18.02 -19.76 25.29
N PHE A 215 -17.22 -19.87 26.36
CA PHE A 215 -15.75 -19.96 26.26
C PHE A 215 -15.22 -21.40 26.37
N LYS A 216 -16.12 -22.40 26.37
CA LYS A 216 -15.75 -23.83 26.28
C LYS A 216 -14.84 -24.09 25.08
N GLU A 217 -15.19 -23.52 23.93
CA GLU A 217 -14.52 -23.75 22.64
C GLU A 217 -13.63 -22.59 22.20
N LEU A 218 -13.99 -21.35 22.53
CA LEU A 218 -13.33 -20.13 22.08
C LEU A 218 -12.58 -19.44 23.21
N ASP A 219 -11.49 -18.74 22.90
CA ASP A 219 -10.81 -17.85 23.85
C ASP A 219 -11.22 -16.39 23.68
N PHE A 220 -11.71 -16.03 22.49
CA PHE A 220 -12.15 -14.69 22.18
C PHE A 220 -13.47 -14.69 21.42
N ILE A 221 -14.39 -13.84 21.83
CA ILE A 221 -15.70 -13.60 21.22
C ILE A 221 -15.77 -12.12 20.84
N PRO A 222 -16.13 -11.75 19.60
CA PRO A 222 -16.27 -10.35 19.19
C PRO A 222 -17.18 -9.57 20.14
N LEU A 223 -16.80 -8.34 20.51
CA LEU A 223 -17.56 -7.52 21.46
C LEU A 223 -19.01 -7.29 21.01
N SER A 224 -19.24 -7.10 19.71
CA SER A 224 -20.58 -6.98 19.12
C SER A 224 -21.46 -8.22 19.33
N TYR A 225 -20.84 -9.39 19.50
CA TYR A 225 -21.54 -10.62 19.83
C TYR A 225 -21.69 -10.79 21.37
N LEU A 226 -20.63 -10.51 22.12
CA LEU A 226 -20.59 -10.62 23.58
C LEU A 226 -21.65 -9.74 24.27
N CYS A 227 -21.93 -8.54 23.75
CA CYS A 227 -22.94 -7.64 24.33
C CYS A 227 -24.37 -8.18 24.18
N ASN A 228 -24.62 -9.11 23.25
CA ASN A 228 -25.94 -9.72 23.03
C ASN A 228 -26.13 -11.03 23.81
N ILE A 229 -25.11 -11.46 24.55
CA ILE A 229 -25.15 -12.68 25.35
C ILE A 229 -25.76 -12.39 26.73
N TYR A 230 -26.62 -13.28 27.21
CA TYR A 230 -27.05 -13.29 28.62
C TYR A 230 -25.89 -13.75 29.53
N PRO A 231 -25.62 -13.11 30.70
CA PRO A 231 -26.40 -12.06 31.35
C PRO A 231 -25.95 -10.62 31.04
N PHE A 232 -25.06 -10.39 30.06
CA PHE A 232 -24.65 -9.03 29.66
C PHE A 232 -25.83 -8.22 29.10
N ASN A 233 -26.74 -8.87 28.38
CA ASN A 233 -28.02 -8.31 27.96
C ASN A 233 -29.20 -9.11 28.56
N ASN A 234 -30.22 -8.40 29.06
CA ASN A 234 -31.42 -8.98 29.69
C ASN A 234 -32.69 -8.89 28.81
N ASN A 235 -32.59 -8.40 27.55
CA ASN A 235 -33.65 -8.30 26.54
C ASN A 235 -34.92 -7.51 26.93
N SER A 236 -34.96 -6.84 28.08
CA SER A 236 -36.15 -6.11 28.57
C SER A 236 -36.32 -4.71 27.96
N GLY A 237 -35.85 -4.49 26.73
CA GLY A 237 -35.76 -3.16 26.09
C GLY A 237 -34.55 -2.33 26.52
N ASN A 238 -33.59 -2.96 27.19
CA ASN A 238 -32.37 -2.35 27.69
C ASN A 238 -31.23 -2.49 26.67
N GLU A 239 -30.63 -1.37 26.24
CA GLU A 239 -29.43 -1.39 25.41
C GLU A 239 -28.19 -1.70 26.28
N THR A 240 -27.51 -2.81 25.99
CA THR A 240 -26.14 -3.07 26.44
C THR A 240 -25.24 -2.97 25.22
N TYR A 241 -24.20 -2.15 25.29
CA TYR A 241 -23.27 -1.94 24.19
C TYR A 241 -21.86 -1.72 24.70
N PHE A 242 -20.87 -1.85 23.81
CA PHE A 242 -19.48 -1.54 24.13
C PHE A 242 -19.12 -0.14 23.67
N ARG A 243 -18.47 0.61 24.55
CA ARG A 243 -17.81 1.88 24.23
C ARG A 243 -16.34 1.73 24.54
N ASN A 244 -15.50 1.59 23.51
CA ASN A 244 -14.08 1.25 23.66
C ASN A 244 -13.91 -0.07 24.43
N ASP A 245 -13.22 -0.04 25.57
CA ASP A 245 -12.95 -1.18 26.46
C ASP A 245 -13.99 -1.36 27.59
N MET A 246 -15.12 -0.67 27.48
CA MET A 246 -16.14 -0.57 28.52
C MET A 246 -17.46 -1.18 28.08
N LEU A 247 -17.98 -2.09 28.92
CA LEU A 247 -19.35 -2.57 28.82
C LEU A 247 -20.30 -1.53 29.43
N VAL A 248 -21.07 -0.85 28.60
CA VAL A 248 -22.16 0.02 29.06
C VAL A 248 -23.41 -0.84 29.15
N THR A 249 -24.02 -0.90 30.33
CA THR A 249 -25.18 -1.75 30.58
C THR A 249 -26.28 -1.00 31.34
N ASN A 250 -27.52 -1.39 31.06
CA ASN A 250 -28.70 -1.04 31.85
C ASN A 250 -29.14 -2.16 32.79
N ASN A 251 -28.40 -3.27 32.84
CA ASN A 251 -28.64 -4.35 33.78
C ASN A 251 -28.09 -3.95 35.16
N SER A 252 -28.95 -3.41 36.04
CA SER A 252 -28.55 -3.01 37.39
C SER A 252 -28.01 -4.18 38.22
N GLU A 253 -28.59 -5.39 38.09
CA GLU A 253 -28.09 -6.59 38.79
C GLU A 253 -26.62 -6.89 38.44
N LEU A 254 -26.25 -6.72 37.17
CA LEU A 254 -24.89 -6.93 36.70
C LEU A 254 -23.94 -5.85 37.23
N TYR A 255 -24.36 -4.58 37.15
CA TYR A 255 -23.56 -3.46 37.64
C TYR A 255 -23.32 -3.56 39.16
N ASP A 256 -24.38 -3.75 39.93
CA ASP A 256 -24.33 -3.81 41.39
C ASP A 256 -23.46 -5.00 41.86
N PHE A 257 -23.45 -6.11 41.13
CA PHE A 257 -22.54 -7.22 41.40
C PHE A 257 -21.06 -6.81 41.22
N PHE A 258 -20.69 -6.13 40.13
CA PHE A 258 -19.32 -5.64 39.98
C PHE A 258 -18.97 -4.59 41.03
N GLU A 259 -19.93 -3.75 41.44
CA GLU A 259 -19.74 -2.72 42.46
C GLU A 259 -19.44 -3.34 43.84
N GLN A 260 -20.16 -4.40 44.20
CA GLN A 260 -20.03 -5.05 45.51
C GLN A 260 -18.86 -6.05 45.58
N SER A 261 -18.58 -6.74 44.47
CA SER A 261 -17.52 -7.76 44.39
C SER A 261 -16.12 -7.18 44.26
N LEU A 262 -15.98 -5.86 44.11
CA LEU A 262 -14.72 -5.16 43.87
C LEU A 262 -14.51 -4.00 44.85
N ILE A 263 -13.30 -3.90 45.40
CA ILE A 263 -12.86 -2.78 46.23
C ILE A 263 -12.20 -1.74 45.32
N ILE A 264 -12.83 -0.58 45.18
CA ILE A 264 -12.31 0.56 44.43
C ILE A 264 -11.37 1.35 45.35
N SER A 265 -10.05 1.30 45.10
CA SER A 265 -9.09 2.12 45.83
C SER A 265 -8.84 3.46 45.11
N ASP A 266 -8.47 4.49 45.88
CA ASP A 266 -8.03 5.80 45.34
C ASP A 266 -6.84 5.68 44.37
N THR A 267 -6.10 4.58 44.42
CA THR A 267 -4.93 4.30 43.58
C THR A 267 -5.26 3.68 42.21
N LYS A 268 -6.53 3.69 41.78
CA LYS A 268 -7.04 3.10 40.51
C LYS A 268 -6.82 1.58 40.37
N LYS A 269 -6.38 0.88 41.42
CA LYS A 269 -6.15 -0.56 41.42
C LYS A 269 -7.29 -1.27 42.14
N THR A 270 -8.18 -1.84 41.36
CA THR A 270 -9.32 -2.57 41.88
C THR A 270 -8.89 -3.93 42.42
N LYS A 271 -9.34 -4.30 43.62
CA LYS A 271 -9.11 -5.61 44.23
C LYS A 271 -10.42 -6.36 44.37
N ILE A 272 -10.38 -7.68 44.41
CA ILE A 272 -11.57 -8.48 44.71
C ILE A 272 -11.96 -8.28 46.17
N ASN A 273 -13.23 -7.99 46.41
CA ASN A 273 -13.79 -7.96 47.76
C ASN A 273 -14.01 -9.40 48.24
N HIS A 274 -13.00 -9.96 48.91
CA HIS A 274 -13.06 -11.34 49.41
C HIS A 274 -14.24 -11.60 50.36
N SER A 275 -14.77 -10.58 51.04
CA SER A 275 -15.92 -10.72 51.95
C SER A 275 -17.26 -10.95 51.24
N TYR A 276 -17.33 -10.64 49.94
CA TYR A 276 -18.52 -10.84 49.12
C TYR A 276 -18.74 -12.31 48.72
N PHE A 277 -17.69 -13.14 48.81
CA PHE A 277 -17.70 -14.54 48.38
C PHE A 277 -17.68 -15.49 49.58
N ASN A 278 -18.40 -16.59 49.47
CA ASN A 278 -18.56 -17.57 50.56
C ASN A 278 -17.36 -18.50 50.70
N SER A 279 -16.50 -18.58 49.68
CA SER A 279 -15.35 -19.49 49.70
C SER A 279 -14.17 -19.02 48.84
N LYS A 280 -12.97 -19.53 49.15
CA LYS A 280 -11.77 -19.36 48.31
C LYS A 280 -11.96 -19.92 46.89
N LYS A 281 -12.82 -20.94 46.74
CA LYS A 281 -13.15 -21.52 45.43
C LYS A 281 -13.93 -20.52 44.57
N GLU A 282 -14.94 -19.85 45.12
CA GLU A 282 -15.70 -18.81 44.42
C GLU A 282 -14.81 -17.62 44.03
N ILE A 283 -13.87 -17.21 44.89
CA ILE A 283 -12.90 -16.17 44.56
C ILE A 283 -12.06 -16.57 43.34
N ASN A 284 -11.54 -17.81 43.31
CA ASN A 284 -10.74 -18.30 42.19
C ASN A 284 -11.57 -18.42 40.90
N GLU A 285 -12.84 -18.80 41.00
CA GLU A 285 -13.78 -18.84 39.86
C GLU A 285 -14.09 -17.42 39.35
N TYR A 286 -14.35 -16.46 40.24
CA TYR A 286 -14.53 -15.07 39.87
C TYR A 286 -13.27 -14.46 39.24
N GLU A 287 -12.09 -14.81 39.75
CA GLU A 287 -10.83 -14.42 39.12
C GLU A 287 -10.70 -14.92 37.67
N LYS A 288 -11.20 -16.12 37.37
CA LYS A 288 -11.25 -16.66 36.00
C LYS A 288 -12.23 -15.87 35.14
N ILE A 289 -13.41 -15.51 35.67
CA ILE A 289 -14.39 -14.67 34.96
C ILE A 289 -13.76 -13.33 34.58
N LEU A 290 -13.12 -12.64 35.53
CA LEU A 290 -12.42 -11.39 35.25
C LEU A 290 -11.30 -11.59 34.21
N ASN A 291 -10.51 -12.67 34.32
CA ASN A 291 -9.46 -12.96 33.33
C ASN A 291 -10.04 -13.13 31.92
N ILE A 292 -11.16 -13.83 31.77
CA ILE A 292 -11.80 -14.05 30.47
C ILE A 292 -12.37 -12.74 29.92
N LEU A 293 -12.99 -11.90 30.74
CA LEU A 293 -13.45 -10.57 30.34
C LEU A 293 -12.29 -9.69 29.85
N ASN A 294 -11.20 -9.61 30.61
CA ASN A 294 -10.00 -8.88 30.22
C ASN A 294 -9.36 -9.44 28.94
N GLN A 295 -9.35 -10.76 28.75
CA GLN A 295 -8.89 -11.39 27.51
C GLN A 295 -9.80 -11.07 26.31
N ASN A 296 -11.06 -10.74 26.57
CA ASN A 296 -12.04 -10.28 25.59
C ASN A 296 -12.11 -8.75 25.48
N LEU A 297 -11.09 -8.02 25.93
CA LEU A 297 -11.01 -6.55 25.86
C LEU A 297 -12.07 -5.80 26.69
N VAL A 298 -12.67 -6.47 27.68
CA VAL A 298 -13.59 -5.84 28.64
C VAL A 298 -12.84 -5.54 29.92
N PHE A 299 -12.56 -4.27 30.18
CA PHE A 299 -11.82 -3.82 31.36
C PHE A 299 -12.67 -2.99 32.33
N LYS A 300 -13.82 -2.49 31.86
CA LYS A 300 -14.68 -1.59 32.63
C LYS A 300 -16.15 -1.94 32.43
N VAL A 301 -16.97 -1.68 33.45
CA VAL A 301 -18.43 -1.71 33.37
C VAL A 301 -18.98 -0.36 33.82
N GLN A 302 -19.95 0.18 33.08
CA GLN A 302 -20.65 1.41 33.40
C GLN A 302 -22.16 1.15 33.39
N TYR A 303 -22.86 1.64 34.40
CA TYR A 303 -24.31 1.74 34.36
C TYR A 303 -24.71 3.01 33.60
N GLU A 304 -25.50 2.88 32.53
CA GLU A 304 -25.80 3.98 31.60
C GLU A 304 -26.32 5.23 32.34
N ARG A 305 -27.23 5.04 33.30
CA ARG A 305 -27.85 6.14 34.07
C ARG A 305 -26.92 6.80 35.10
N LYS A 306 -25.99 6.06 35.71
CA LYS A 306 -25.12 6.57 36.79
C LYS A 306 -23.84 7.22 36.25
N LYS A 307 -23.36 6.85 35.04
CA LYS A 307 -22.06 7.29 34.46
C LYS A 307 -20.84 7.06 35.37
N ILE A 308 -20.96 6.19 36.38
CA ILE A 308 -19.87 5.78 37.26
C ILE A 308 -19.25 4.50 36.70
N ASN A 309 -17.94 4.51 36.50
CA ASN A 309 -17.19 3.43 35.87
C ASN A 309 -16.53 2.54 36.92
N ILE A 310 -16.78 1.24 36.85
CA ILE A 310 -16.08 0.24 37.65
C ILE A 310 -14.98 -0.36 36.77
N ASN A 311 -13.72 -0.10 37.13
CA ASN A 311 -12.56 -0.69 36.45
C ASN A 311 -12.21 -2.04 37.09
N PHE A 312 -11.86 -3.05 36.32
CA PHE A 312 -11.33 -4.33 36.81
C PHE A 312 -10.15 -4.81 35.96
N GLU A 313 -9.39 -3.88 35.37
CA GLU A 313 -8.15 -4.16 34.67
C GLU A 313 -7.13 -4.90 35.55
N LYS A 314 -6.79 -6.14 35.20
CA LYS A 314 -5.70 -6.89 35.82
C LYS A 314 -4.37 -6.56 35.16
N SER A 315 -3.33 -6.38 35.97
CA SER A 315 -1.97 -6.20 35.47
C SER A 315 -1.48 -7.46 34.78
N THR A 316 -1.12 -7.36 33.50
CA THR A 316 -0.50 -8.45 32.74
C THR A 316 0.86 -8.83 33.34
N ASN A 317 1.09 -10.12 33.55
CA ASN A 317 2.35 -10.64 34.08
C ASN A 317 3.47 -10.47 33.03
N LYS A 318 4.57 -9.78 33.39
CA LYS A 318 5.64 -9.41 32.43
C LYS A 318 6.51 -10.60 31.96
N ASN A 319 6.46 -11.73 32.65
CA ASN A 319 7.28 -12.92 32.36
C ASN A 319 6.41 -14.12 31.90
N CYS A 320 5.56 -13.90 30.89
CA CYS A 320 4.72 -14.96 30.35
C CYS A 320 5.50 -15.80 29.32
N THR A 321 5.44 -17.12 29.45
CA THR A 321 6.11 -18.09 28.55
C THR A 321 5.14 -18.82 27.63
N CYS A 322 3.90 -18.35 27.47
CA CYS A 322 2.92 -18.96 26.57
C CYS A 322 3.38 -18.93 25.10
N TYR A 323 2.75 -19.71 24.22
CA TYR A 323 3.10 -19.76 22.80
C TYR A 323 3.14 -18.37 22.16
N GLU A 324 2.12 -17.55 22.40
CA GLU A 324 2.02 -16.18 21.87
C GLU A 324 3.17 -15.30 22.33
N CYS A 325 3.50 -15.31 23.62
CA CYS A 325 4.60 -14.52 24.17
C CYS A 325 5.96 -15.01 23.67
N THR A 326 6.14 -16.29 23.39
CA THR A 326 7.37 -16.84 22.81
C THR A 326 7.46 -16.50 21.32
N PHE A 327 6.36 -16.63 20.58
CA PHE A 327 6.25 -16.21 19.19
C PHE A 327 6.50 -14.70 19.01
N ASN A 328 5.91 -13.86 19.87
CA ASN A 328 6.10 -12.40 19.87
C ASN A 328 7.49 -11.96 20.35
N ARG A 329 8.25 -12.86 20.98
CA ARG A 329 9.70 -12.71 21.24
C ARG A 329 10.55 -13.24 20.09
N PHE A 330 9.91 -13.81 19.06
CA PHE A 330 10.52 -14.35 17.85
C PHE A 330 11.53 -15.46 18.10
N ASP A 331 11.35 -16.20 19.19
CA ASP A 331 12.14 -17.35 19.55
C ASP A 331 11.48 -18.62 19.00
N VAL A 332 11.68 -18.87 17.71
CA VAL A 332 11.05 -20.01 17.00
C VAL A 332 11.49 -21.33 17.62
N LYS A 333 12.76 -21.46 18.01
CA LYS A 333 13.28 -22.70 18.62
C LYS A 333 12.61 -22.98 19.96
N ALA A 334 12.52 -21.99 20.86
CA ALA A 334 11.81 -22.17 22.11
C ALA A 334 10.30 -22.40 21.90
N LEU A 335 9.70 -21.79 20.88
CA LEU A 335 8.30 -22.03 20.52
C LEU A 335 8.08 -23.49 20.11
N ILE A 336 8.88 -24.01 19.18
CA ILE A 336 8.77 -25.40 18.70
C ILE A 336 9.04 -26.39 19.84
N ASN A 337 10.10 -26.19 20.63
CA ASN A 337 10.38 -27.02 21.79
C ASN A 337 9.21 -27.03 22.77
N LYS A 338 8.60 -25.87 23.01
CA LYS A 338 7.43 -25.75 23.87
C LYS A 338 6.22 -26.49 23.31
N ILE A 339 5.97 -26.42 21.99
CA ILE A 339 4.87 -27.14 21.35
C ILE A 339 5.08 -28.65 21.49
N ILE A 340 6.31 -29.14 21.29
CA ILE A 340 6.68 -30.55 21.42
C ILE A 340 6.54 -31.04 22.87
N SER A 341 7.00 -30.24 23.84
CA SER A 341 6.98 -30.62 25.26
C SER A 341 5.61 -30.51 25.94
N ASP A 342 4.64 -29.85 25.30
CA ASP A 342 3.33 -29.62 25.89
C ASP A 342 2.46 -30.87 25.72
N GLU A 343 2.09 -31.51 26.83
CA GLU A 343 1.29 -32.75 26.83
C GLU A 343 -0.22 -32.53 26.77
N ASP A 344 -0.72 -31.29 26.90
CA ASP A 344 -2.16 -31.00 26.87
C ASP A 344 -2.72 -31.19 25.45
N ASN A 345 -3.57 -32.20 25.30
CA ASN A 345 -4.22 -32.59 24.05
C ASN A 345 -5.73 -32.26 24.04
N SER A 346 -6.18 -31.31 24.86
CA SER A 346 -7.54 -30.80 24.76
C SER A 346 -7.80 -30.21 23.36
N PRO A 347 -9.02 -30.31 22.80
CA PRO A 347 -9.31 -29.85 21.44
C PRO A 347 -8.86 -28.40 21.18
N LYS A 348 -9.02 -27.54 22.18
CA LYS A 348 -8.64 -26.12 22.13
C LYS A 348 -7.12 -25.94 22.11
N GLN A 349 -6.39 -26.74 22.90
CA GLN A 349 -4.93 -26.70 22.92
C GLN A 349 -4.33 -27.31 21.65
N MET A 350 -4.93 -28.35 21.09
CA MET A 350 -4.53 -28.90 19.80
C MET A 350 -4.64 -27.86 18.68
N LEU A 351 -5.76 -27.11 18.62
CA LEU A 351 -5.92 -25.99 17.67
C LEU A 351 -4.81 -24.94 17.83
N LYS A 352 -4.47 -24.57 19.07
CA LYS A 352 -3.37 -23.63 19.34
C LYS A 352 -2.02 -24.14 18.85
N LYS A 353 -1.69 -25.41 19.14
CA LYS A 353 -0.45 -26.03 18.66
C LYS A 353 -0.37 -25.98 17.13
N ALA A 354 -1.45 -26.34 16.44
CA ALA A 354 -1.53 -26.23 14.99
C ALA A 354 -1.32 -24.79 14.51
N PHE A 355 -1.96 -23.79 15.14
CA PHE A 355 -1.78 -22.38 14.78
C PHE A 355 -0.34 -21.88 14.92
N TYR A 356 0.37 -22.28 15.98
CA TYR A 356 1.77 -21.85 16.13
C TYR A 356 2.75 -22.66 15.27
N TYR A 357 2.44 -23.90 14.89
CA TYR A 357 3.16 -24.60 13.83
C TYR A 357 2.96 -23.90 12.48
N TYR A 358 1.72 -23.55 12.14
CA TYR A 358 1.40 -22.76 10.96
C TYR A 358 2.17 -21.44 10.92
N LYS A 359 2.13 -20.65 12.01
CA LYS A 359 2.88 -19.38 12.13
C LYS A 359 4.41 -19.55 12.10
N SER A 360 4.92 -20.75 12.37
CA SER A 360 6.35 -21.08 12.29
C SER A 360 6.72 -21.76 10.97
N ASN A 361 5.82 -21.76 9.98
CA ASN A 361 5.98 -22.40 8.68
C ASN A 361 6.25 -23.93 8.74
N LYS A 362 5.69 -24.60 9.76
CA LYS A 362 5.71 -26.06 9.95
C LYS A 362 4.38 -26.65 9.51
N LEU A 363 4.11 -26.55 8.20
CA LEU A 363 2.79 -26.82 7.62
C LEU A 363 2.39 -28.31 7.71
N TYR A 364 3.35 -29.22 7.66
CA TYR A 364 3.10 -30.66 7.77
C TYR A 364 2.60 -31.06 9.16
N GLU A 365 3.35 -30.70 10.21
CA GLU A 365 2.99 -30.96 11.62
C GLU A 365 1.67 -30.27 11.98
N CYS A 366 1.45 -29.08 11.40
CA CYS A 366 0.18 -28.39 11.51
C CYS A 366 -0.98 -29.20 10.91
N LEU A 367 -0.83 -29.74 9.70
CA LEU A 367 -1.86 -30.53 9.03
C LEU A 367 -2.16 -31.83 9.79
N GLU A 368 -1.16 -32.51 10.31
CA GLU A 368 -1.33 -33.73 11.13
C GLU A 368 -2.21 -33.44 12.36
N ILE A 369 -1.94 -32.34 13.08
CA ILE A 369 -2.76 -31.97 14.24
C ILE A 369 -4.19 -31.64 13.80
N ILE A 370 -4.37 -30.88 12.71
CA ILE A 370 -5.70 -30.54 12.21
C ILE A 370 -6.48 -31.80 11.80
N GLN A 371 -5.85 -32.75 11.12
CA GLN A 371 -6.46 -34.04 10.79
C GLN A 371 -6.84 -34.83 12.05
N LYS A 372 -5.95 -34.87 13.04
CA LYS A 372 -6.21 -35.51 14.34
C LYS A 372 -7.41 -34.89 15.04
N ILE A 373 -7.58 -33.57 15.01
CA ILE A 373 -8.78 -32.90 15.55
C ILE A 373 -10.02 -33.40 14.83
N LEU A 374 -10.02 -33.39 13.50
CA LEU A 374 -11.17 -33.79 12.68
C LEU A 374 -11.55 -35.27 12.83
N THR A 375 -10.62 -36.15 13.19
CA THR A 375 -10.89 -37.57 13.39
C THR A 375 -11.23 -37.93 14.84
N THR A 376 -10.71 -37.21 15.83
CA THR A 376 -10.85 -37.58 17.26
C THR A 376 -11.87 -36.72 18.02
N VAL A 377 -12.11 -35.49 17.59
CA VAL A 377 -13.02 -34.57 18.28
C VAL A 377 -14.43 -34.74 17.73
N LYS A 378 -15.38 -35.11 18.59
CA LYS A 378 -16.78 -35.26 18.21
C LYS A 378 -17.39 -33.90 17.85
N LYS A 379 -17.85 -33.78 16.60
CA LYS A 379 -18.53 -32.58 16.08
C LYS A 379 -19.75 -32.13 16.91
N THR A 380 -20.43 -33.06 17.58
CA THR A 380 -21.58 -32.76 18.44
C THR A 380 -21.19 -32.10 19.77
N GLU A 381 -19.99 -32.38 20.29
CA GLU A 381 -19.53 -31.86 21.59
C GLU A 381 -18.70 -30.57 21.45
N TYR A 382 -18.00 -30.42 20.32
CA TYR A 382 -17.14 -29.28 19.98
C TYR A 382 -17.36 -28.79 18.54
N PRO A 383 -18.58 -28.32 18.20
CA PRO A 383 -18.92 -27.90 16.84
C PRO A 383 -18.10 -26.72 16.30
N ILE A 384 -17.71 -25.77 17.15
CA ILE A 384 -16.97 -24.58 16.73
C ILE A 384 -15.52 -24.95 16.40
N ILE A 385 -14.86 -25.69 17.29
CA ILE A 385 -13.48 -26.17 17.08
C ILE A 385 -13.40 -27.03 15.82
N HIS A 386 -14.36 -27.95 15.63
CA HIS A 386 -14.42 -28.78 14.44
C HIS A 386 -14.58 -27.93 13.17
N SER A 387 -15.36 -26.85 13.23
CA SER A 387 -15.55 -25.95 12.10
C SER A 387 -14.31 -25.12 11.79
N ILE A 388 -13.61 -24.61 12.82
CA ILE A 388 -12.31 -23.93 12.66
C ILE A 388 -11.29 -24.88 12.07
N ALA A 389 -11.23 -26.13 12.53
CA ALA A 389 -10.33 -27.14 12.00
C ALA A 389 -10.63 -27.48 10.52
N GLU A 390 -11.90 -27.61 10.12
CA GLU A 390 -12.30 -27.77 8.72
C GLU A 390 -11.79 -26.59 7.87
N TYR A 391 -12.06 -25.35 8.33
CA TYR A 391 -11.64 -24.13 7.66
C TYR A 391 -10.11 -24.02 7.53
N ASN A 392 -9.38 -24.24 8.62
CA ASN A 392 -7.93 -24.21 8.66
C ASN A 392 -7.30 -25.27 7.76
N ARG A 393 -7.88 -26.48 7.71
CA ARG A 393 -7.44 -27.54 6.78
C ARG A 393 -7.57 -27.08 5.33
N ASP A 394 -8.69 -26.44 4.99
CA ASP A 394 -8.94 -25.99 3.62
C ASP A 394 -7.98 -24.86 3.23
N ILE A 395 -7.59 -23.98 4.17
CA ILE A 395 -6.50 -23.00 3.98
C ILE A 395 -5.16 -23.71 3.77
N LEU A 396 -4.76 -24.62 4.66
CA LEU A 396 -3.50 -25.35 4.54
C LEU A 396 -3.42 -26.10 3.22
N ARG A 397 -4.52 -26.71 2.78
CA ARG A 397 -4.61 -27.36 1.47
C ARG A 397 -4.31 -26.36 0.36
N LYS A 398 -4.96 -25.19 0.35
CA LYS A 398 -4.67 -24.15 -0.66
C LYS A 398 -3.20 -23.70 -0.64
N THR A 399 -2.64 -23.44 0.55
CA THR A 399 -1.24 -22.98 0.71
C THR A 399 -0.20 -24.06 0.36
N TRP A 400 -0.49 -25.32 0.68
CA TRP A 400 0.37 -26.45 0.34
C TRP A 400 0.29 -26.78 -1.16
N PHE A 401 -0.92 -26.77 -1.73
CA PHE A 401 -1.13 -27.05 -3.15
C PHE A 401 -0.70 -25.89 -4.06
N SER A 402 -0.63 -24.64 -3.56
CA SER A 402 -0.07 -23.52 -4.34
C SER A 402 1.41 -23.69 -4.70
N GLY A 403 2.13 -24.67 -4.12
CA GLY A 403 3.53 -24.95 -4.45
C GLY A 403 3.79 -26.13 -5.40
N ASP A 404 2.79 -26.97 -5.73
CA ASP A 404 3.02 -28.23 -6.46
C ASP A 404 1.97 -28.47 -7.57
N ALA A 405 2.44 -28.50 -8.82
CA ALA A 405 1.61 -28.69 -10.03
C ALA A 405 0.87 -30.05 -10.08
N ARG A 406 1.30 -31.03 -9.27
CA ARG A 406 0.74 -32.40 -9.28
C ARG A 406 -0.63 -32.54 -8.62
N PHE A 407 -1.15 -31.48 -8.00
CA PHE A 407 -2.39 -31.53 -7.21
C PHE A 407 -3.47 -30.53 -7.69
N SER A 408 -3.41 -30.06 -8.95
CA SER A 408 -4.45 -29.18 -9.53
C SER A 408 -5.84 -29.82 -9.46
N GLU A 409 -5.96 -31.12 -9.77
CA GLU A 409 -7.24 -31.84 -9.75
C GLU A 409 -7.90 -31.94 -8.36
N GLU A 410 -7.13 -31.94 -7.27
CA GLU A 410 -7.69 -31.94 -5.91
C GLU A 410 -8.18 -30.55 -5.49
N ARG A 411 -7.55 -29.51 -6.03
CA ARG A 411 -7.96 -28.11 -5.87
C ARG A 411 -9.34 -27.87 -6.48
N ASP A 412 -9.57 -28.43 -7.67
CA ASP A 412 -10.85 -28.29 -8.41
C ASP A 412 -12.02 -29.06 -7.77
N LYS A 413 -11.72 -30.06 -6.92
CA LYS A 413 -12.72 -30.83 -6.16
C LYS A 413 -13.26 -30.08 -4.93
N LEU A 414 -12.61 -28.98 -4.50
CA LEU A 414 -13.02 -28.18 -3.34
C LEU A 414 -14.14 -27.20 -3.72
N LYS A 415 -15.40 -27.65 -3.69
CA LYS A 415 -16.56 -26.75 -3.86
C LYS A 415 -16.81 -25.94 -2.58
N PRO A 416 -16.95 -24.60 -2.65
CA PRO A 416 -17.44 -23.82 -1.51
C PRO A 416 -18.85 -24.28 -1.12
N LYS A 417 -19.07 -24.62 0.15
CA LYS A 417 -20.42 -24.96 0.66
C LYS A 417 -21.30 -23.72 0.58
N SER A 418 -22.50 -23.83 0.02
CA SER A 418 -23.42 -22.69 -0.13
C SER A 418 -24.00 -22.19 1.19
N GLU A 419 -24.03 -20.86 1.36
CA GLU A 419 -24.49 -20.11 2.55
C GLU A 419 -25.89 -20.52 3.04
N LYS A 420 -26.83 -20.72 2.12
CA LYS A 420 -28.21 -21.16 2.43
C LYS A 420 -28.29 -22.55 3.09
N THR A 421 -27.34 -23.44 2.82
CA THR A 421 -27.36 -24.83 3.31
C THR A 421 -26.80 -24.92 4.73
N LEU A 422 -25.83 -24.07 5.07
CA LEU A 422 -25.25 -23.98 6.42
C LEU A 422 -26.12 -23.16 7.38
N LEU A 423 -26.72 -22.07 6.90
CA LEU A 423 -27.71 -21.28 7.67
C LEU A 423 -28.95 -22.12 8.02
N LYS A 424 -29.41 -22.98 7.10
CA LYS A 424 -30.50 -23.95 7.36
C LYS A 424 -30.14 -25.04 8.39
N GLN A 425 -28.85 -25.34 8.57
CA GLN A 425 -28.38 -26.40 9.47
C GLN A 425 -28.26 -25.96 10.93
N GLY A 426 -28.58 -24.69 11.27
CA GLY A 426 -28.55 -24.23 12.66
C GLY A 426 -27.16 -24.29 13.30
N LEU A 427 -26.09 -24.21 12.50
CA LEU A 427 -24.73 -24.10 13.02
C LEU A 427 -24.60 -22.74 13.72
N LEU A 428 -24.36 -22.79 15.03
CA LEU A 428 -24.13 -21.67 15.95
C LEU A 428 -23.68 -20.39 15.23
N SER A 429 -24.37 -19.28 15.46
CA SER A 429 -24.10 -17.95 14.86
C SER A 429 -22.61 -17.62 14.76
N ILE A 430 -21.82 -17.93 15.79
CA ILE A 430 -20.37 -17.68 15.81
C ILE A 430 -19.58 -18.48 14.76
N THR A 431 -20.02 -19.68 14.39
CA THR A 431 -19.42 -20.50 13.33
C THR A 431 -19.66 -19.88 11.96
N GLY A 432 -20.86 -19.34 11.71
CA GLY A 432 -21.14 -18.58 10.49
C GLY A 432 -20.33 -17.28 10.43
N TYR A 433 -20.18 -16.59 11.56
CA TYR A 433 -19.30 -15.42 11.72
C TYR A 433 -17.83 -15.71 11.36
N ILE A 434 -17.30 -16.91 11.71
CA ILE A 434 -15.93 -17.35 11.39
C ILE A 434 -15.79 -17.74 9.91
N ILE A 435 -16.70 -18.56 9.39
CA ILE A 435 -16.59 -19.19 8.06
C ILE A 435 -16.81 -18.18 6.93
N TYR A 436 -17.74 -17.23 7.09
CA TYR A 436 -18.12 -16.30 6.03
C TYR A 436 -17.35 -14.99 6.03
N THR A 437 -16.41 -14.79 6.96
CA THR A 437 -15.52 -13.61 7.02
C THR A 437 -16.20 -12.23 7.00
N LYS A 438 -17.53 -12.17 7.04
CA LYS A 438 -18.38 -10.98 7.02
C LYS A 438 -18.06 -9.99 8.14
N TYR A 439 -17.65 -10.50 9.31
CA TYR A 439 -17.13 -9.65 10.38
C TYR A 439 -15.85 -8.91 9.97
N PHE A 440 -14.93 -9.60 9.31
CA PHE A 440 -13.67 -9.01 8.83
C PHE A 440 -13.93 -7.98 7.74
N ASP A 441 -14.82 -8.29 6.79
CA ASP A 441 -15.21 -7.37 5.73
C ASP A 441 -15.87 -6.12 6.29
N TYR A 442 -16.81 -6.25 7.22
CA TYR A 442 -17.46 -5.10 7.87
C TYR A 442 -16.46 -4.21 8.61
N LYS A 443 -15.60 -4.79 9.46
CA LYS A 443 -14.57 -4.02 10.15
C LYS A 443 -13.62 -3.34 9.15
N PHE A 444 -13.32 -3.98 8.02
CA PHE A 444 -12.49 -3.41 6.97
C PHE A 444 -13.19 -2.25 6.24
N TYR A 445 -14.48 -2.37 5.92
CA TYR A 445 -15.27 -1.30 5.32
C TYR A 445 -15.34 -0.06 6.24
N ASP A 446 -15.67 -0.25 7.51
CA ASP A 446 -15.69 0.83 8.49
C ASP A 446 -14.31 1.52 8.61
N LEU A 447 -13.23 0.75 8.54
CA LEU A 447 -11.86 1.28 8.57
C LEU A 447 -11.54 2.14 7.34
N ILE A 448 -11.95 1.69 6.15
CA ILE A 448 -11.78 2.45 4.91
C ILE A 448 -12.60 3.74 4.96
N GLU A 449 -13.84 3.67 5.42
CA GLU A 449 -14.69 4.86 5.56
C GLU A 449 -14.07 5.88 6.52
N ASP A 450 -13.61 5.43 7.70
CA ASP A 450 -12.89 6.28 8.66
C ASP A 450 -11.63 6.91 8.03
N PHE A 451 -10.89 6.12 7.25
CA PHE A 451 -9.69 6.59 6.56
C PHE A 451 -9.97 7.67 5.53
N GLU A 452 -10.99 7.49 4.69
CA GLU A 452 -11.41 8.51 3.72
C GLU A 452 -11.96 9.76 4.42
N ASN A 453 -12.69 9.59 5.53
CA ASN A 453 -13.16 10.69 6.36
C ASN A 453 -12.01 11.50 6.98
N VAL A 454 -10.98 10.83 7.51
CA VAL A 454 -9.77 11.47 8.05
C VAL A 454 -9.02 12.25 6.98
N LYS A 455 -8.82 11.66 5.79
CA LYS A 455 -8.19 12.34 4.65
C LYS A 455 -8.97 13.60 4.24
N LYS A 456 -10.28 13.45 4.00
CA LYS A 456 -11.15 14.57 3.59
C LYS A 456 -11.14 15.69 4.63
N ARG A 457 -11.25 15.34 5.91
CA ARG A 457 -11.25 16.33 7.01
C ARG A 457 -9.91 17.07 7.09
N ARG A 458 -8.78 16.37 6.98
CA ARG A 458 -7.44 16.99 6.99
C ARG A 458 -7.26 17.97 5.83
N VAL A 459 -7.73 17.62 4.63
CA VAL A 459 -7.69 18.51 3.46
C VAL A 459 -8.57 19.74 3.69
N THR A 460 -9.77 19.54 4.25
CA THR A 460 -10.76 20.61 4.45
C THR A 460 -10.37 21.59 5.58
N HIS A 461 -9.78 21.09 6.67
CA HIS A 461 -9.57 21.87 7.90
C HIS A 461 -8.09 22.09 8.26
N GLN A 462 -7.14 21.67 7.40
CA GLN A 462 -5.70 21.70 7.66
C GLN A 462 -5.28 21.00 8.98
N GLY A 463 -6.10 20.04 9.44
CA GLY A 463 -5.97 19.32 10.70
C GLY A 463 -7.18 18.41 10.94
N LEU A 464 -7.15 17.59 12.01
CA LEU A 464 -8.28 16.70 12.36
C LEU A 464 -9.11 17.31 13.50
N GLY A 465 -8.45 17.93 14.46
CA GLY A 465 -9.07 18.44 15.69
C GLY A 465 -9.13 17.38 16.79
N SER A 466 -9.03 17.79 18.05
CA SER A 466 -8.74 16.88 19.17
C SER A 466 -9.81 15.83 19.46
N SER A 467 -11.08 16.22 19.44
CA SER A 467 -12.20 15.30 19.69
C SER A 467 -12.32 14.24 18.59
N PHE A 468 -12.27 14.67 17.33
CA PHE A 468 -12.34 13.78 16.16
C PHE A 468 -11.15 12.80 16.13
N ASN A 469 -9.94 13.30 16.40
CA ASN A 469 -8.74 12.46 16.42
C ASN A 469 -8.83 11.39 17.52
N SER A 470 -9.28 11.76 18.73
CA SER A 470 -9.40 10.82 19.85
C SER A 470 -10.46 9.73 19.65
N ASP A 471 -11.56 10.04 18.95
CA ASP A 471 -12.62 9.08 18.68
C ASP A 471 -12.20 8.07 17.61
N VAL A 472 -11.66 8.55 16.47
CA VAL A 472 -11.15 7.70 15.40
C VAL A 472 -10.00 6.82 15.88
N GLU A 473 -9.12 7.37 16.73
CA GLU A 473 -8.01 6.61 17.31
C GLU A 473 -8.48 5.41 18.13
N ASN A 474 -9.34 5.64 19.13
CA ASN A 474 -9.77 4.58 20.02
C ASN A 474 -10.55 3.51 19.26
N LYS A 475 -11.38 3.92 18.30
CA LYS A 475 -12.06 3.02 17.37
C LYS A 475 -11.05 2.19 16.58
N ASN A 476 -10.03 2.81 15.99
CA ASN A 476 -9.01 2.12 15.19
C ASN A 476 -8.19 1.11 16.03
N ILE A 477 -7.75 1.48 17.23
CA ILE A 477 -7.01 0.59 18.14
C ILE A 477 -7.87 -0.61 18.55
N LEU A 478 -9.10 -0.37 18.99
CA LEU A 478 -10.01 -1.44 19.40
C LEU A 478 -10.32 -2.36 18.22
N ARG A 479 -10.58 -1.80 17.04
CA ARG A 479 -10.91 -2.54 15.83
C ARG A 479 -9.80 -3.52 15.45
N TRP A 480 -8.55 -3.04 15.44
CA TRP A 480 -7.38 -3.90 15.20
C TRP A 480 -7.19 -4.92 16.32
N ALA A 481 -7.38 -4.52 17.58
CA ALA A 481 -7.25 -5.43 18.72
C ALA A 481 -8.29 -6.57 18.67
N GLU A 482 -9.54 -6.27 18.35
CA GLU A 482 -10.59 -7.27 18.17
C GLU A 482 -10.28 -8.20 16.99
N PHE A 483 -9.89 -7.64 15.83
CA PHE A 483 -9.50 -8.40 14.65
C PHE A 483 -8.37 -9.38 14.97
N TYR A 484 -7.28 -8.88 15.55
CA TYR A 484 -6.10 -9.68 15.83
C TYR A 484 -6.35 -10.72 16.92
N ASN A 485 -7.04 -10.36 18.02
CA ASN A 485 -7.35 -11.31 19.08
C ASN A 485 -8.33 -12.39 18.60
N PHE A 486 -9.31 -12.06 17.77
CA PHE A 486 -10.22 -13.06 17.22
C PHE A 486 -9.49 -14.12 16.39
N ILE A 487 -8.52 -13.71 15.57
CA ILE A 487 -7.68 -14.65 14.79
C ILE A 487 -6.76 -15.45 15.71
N SER A 488 -5.93 -14.75 16.49
CA SER A 488 -4.83 -15.36 17.24
C SER A 488 -5.30 -16.20 18.43
N LYS A 489 -6.30 -15.74 19.19
CA LYS A 489 -6.79 -16.45 20.38
C LYS A 489 -7.61 -17.67 19.99
N ASN A 490 -8.39 -17.59 18.91
CA ASN A 490 -9.19 -18.71 18.42
C ASN A 490 -8.44 -19.63 17.44
N SER A 491 -7.14 -19.39 17.21
CA SER A 491 -6.29 -20.25 16.38
C SER A 491 -6.77 -20.41 14.94
N ILE A 492 -7.32 -19.34 14.37
CA ILE A 492 -7.84 -19.32 13.00
C ILE A 492 -6.69 -19.04 12.04
N PHE A 493 -6.52 -19.87 11.01
CA PHE A 493 -5.49 -19.63 10.00
C PHE A 493 -5.98 -18.55 9.07
N PHE A 494 -5.11 -17.63 8.73
CA PHE A 494 -5.52 -16.44 8.01
C PHE A 494 -4.31 -15.83 7.30
N GLU A 495 -4.08 -16.24 6.05
CA GLU A 495 -3.06 -15.63 5.17
C GLU A 495 -3.59 -15.19 3.80
N TYR A 496 -4.86 -15.45 3.49
CA TYR A 496 -5.43 -15.14 2.17
C TYR A 496 -6.67 -14.24 2.24
N TYR A 497 -6.51 -13.09 2.88
CA TYR A 497 -7.26 -11.90 2.49
C TYR A 497 -6.28 -10.86 2.01
N SER A 498 -6.45 -10.41 0.76
CA SER A 498 -5.85 -9.17 0.25
C SER A 498 -6.09 -7.98 1.19
N ASN A 499 -7.10 -8.09 2.07
CA ASN A 499 -7.49 -7.08 3.01
C ASN A 499 -6.73 -7.09 4.34
N THR A 500 -6.07 -8.15 4.84
CA THR A 500 -5.37 -8.06 6.16
C THR A 500 -4.14 -7.17 6.11
N ALA A 501 -3.33 -7.31 5.06
CA ALA A 501 -2.21 -6.41 4.82
C ALA A 501 -2.72 -4.98 4.60
N LYS A 502 -3.79 -4.80 3.80
CA LYS A 502 -4.44 -3.49 3.64
C LYS A 502 -5.03 -2.96 4.95
N PHE A 503 -5.61 -3.81 5.79
CA PHE A 503 -6.20 -3.44 7.07
C PHE A 503 -5.10 -2.97 8.01
N ALA A 504 -3.99 -3.71 8.10
CA ALA A 504 -2.80 -3.31 8.83
C ALA A 504 -2.26 -1.98 8.31
N MET A 505 -2.15 -1.82 6.98
CA MET A 505 -1.74 -0.58 6.33
C MET A 505 -2.66 0.58 6.70
N TYR A 506 -3.98 0.47 6.51
CA TYR A 506 -4.94 1.53 6.85
C TYR A 506 -4.95 1.83 8.36
N THR A 507 -4.82 0.81 9.20
CA THR A 507 -4.69 0.97 10.66
C THR A 507 -3.47 1.81 11.00
N PHE A 508 -2.32 1.48 10.40
CA PHE A 508 -1.07 2.22 10.60
C PHE A 508 -1.13 3.63 10.01
N ASP A 509 -1.66 3.77 8.79
CA ASP A 509 -1.75 5.04 8.06
C ASP A 509 -2.68 6.03 8.76
N LEU A 510 -3.81 5.56 9.30
CA LEU A 510 -4.67 6.36 10.18
C LEU A 510 -3.91 6.93 11.37
N CYS A 511 -3.04 6.13 12.00
CA CYS A 511 -2.22 6.59 13.13
C CYS A 511 -1.15 7.62 12.68
N LEU A 512 -0.60 7.47 11.47
CA LEU A 512 0.32 8.47 10.91
C LEU A 512 -0.38 9.79 10.58
N HIS A 513 -1.61 9.71 10.04
CA HIS A 513 -2.46 10.88 9.82
C HIS A 513 -2.78 11.60 11.13
N ALA A 514 -3.14 10.84 12.17
CA ALA A 514 -3.35 11.37 13.52
C ALA A 514 -2.10 12.05 14.08
N MET A 515 -0.91 11.48 13.83
CA MET A 515 0.39 11.99 14.28
C MET A 515 0.76 13.32 13.62
N LYS A 516 0.33 13.55 12.37
CA LYS A 516 0.61 14.76 11.60
C LYS A 516 -0.34 15.92 11.89
N ASP A 517 -1.31 15.74 12.79
CA ASP A 517 -2.16 16.85 13.23
C ASP A 517 -1.32 17.87 14.02
N ASN A 518 -1.34 19.13 13.56
CA ASN A 518 -0.62 20.24 14.19
C ASN A 518 -1.23 20.66 15.53
N ILE A 519 -2.49 20.30 15.79
CA ILE A 519 -3.26 20.69 16.99
C ILE A 519 -3.04 19.69 18.13
N VAL A 520 -2.91 18.39 17.81
CA VAL A 520 -2.75 17.33 18.81
C VAL A 520 -1.44 16.58 18.60
N LYS A 521 -0.58 16.62 19.61
CA LYS A 521 0.68 15.84 19.65
C LYS A 521 0.40 14.36 19.87
N TYR A 522 -0.13 13.71 18.85
CA TYR A 522 -0.48 12.31 18.88
C TYR A 522 0.77 11.42 18.84
N LYS A 523 0.84 10.42 19.73
CA LYS A 523 1.93 9.44 19.80
C LYS A 523 1.48 8.13 19.19
N LEU A 524 2.24 7.62 18.22
CA LEU A 524 2.02 6.33 17.62
C LEU A 524 2.00 5.24 18.72
N PRO A 525 0.93 4.43 18.83
CA PRO A 525 0.81 3.42 19.87
C PRO A 525 1.77 2.26 19.64
N GLN A 526 2.44 1.81 20.70
CA GLN A 526 3.35 0.66 20.62
C GLN A 526 2.64 -0.57 20.07
N TYR A 527 1.43 -0.81 20.58
CA TYR A 527 0.60 -1.94 20.18
C TYR A 527 0.40 -1.98 18.66
N ILE A 528 -0.01 -0.86 18.03
CA ILE A 528 -0.25 -0.83 16.59
C ILE A 528 1.02 -1.17 15.81
N ILE A 529 2.18 -0.59 16.15
CA ILE A 529 3.45 -0.92 15.48
C ILE A 529 3.76 -2.40 15.62
N CYS A 530 3.77 -2.93 16.86
CA CYS A 530 4.14 -4.32 17.12
C CYS A 530 3.26 -5.30 16.35
N MET A 531 1.95 -5.03 16.31
CA MET A 531 0.97 -5.98 15.79
C MET A 531 0.77 -5.87 14.28
N THR A 532 0.89 -4.67 13.69
CA THR A 532 0.73 -4.48 12.23
C THR A 532 2.01 -4.75 11.45
N MET A 533 3.18 -4.60 12.08
CA MET A 533 4.49 -4.77 11.43
C MET A 533 4.65 -6.09 10.66
N PRO A 534 4.24 -7.28 11.17
CA PRO A 534 4.35 -8.52 10.41
C PRO A 534 3.57 -8.53 9.07
N TYR A 535 2.56 -7.66 8.92
CA TYR A 535 1.64 -7.67 7.78
C TYR A 535 1.92 -6.58 6.73
N ILE A 536 2.69 -5.55 7.09
CA ILE A 536 2.98 -4.41 6.19
C ILE A 536 4.36 -4.64 5.56
N LYS A 537 4.43 -4.57 4.22
CA LYS A 537 5.69 -4.68 3.47
C LYS A 537 6.51 -3.40 3.61
N LEU A 538 7.83 -3.50 3.46
CA LEU A 538 8.74 -2.34 3.54
C LEU A 538 8.35 -1.22 2.55
N ASN A 539 8.08 -1.56 1.29
CA ASN A 539 7.68 -0.58 0.27
C ASN A 539 6.41 0.19 0.64
N ASP A 540 5.49 -0.44 1.38
CA ASP A 540 4.27 0.22 1.84
C ASP A 540 4.56 1.22 2.97
N TYR A 541 5.46 0.87 3.89
CA TYR A 541 5.98 1.83 4.88
C TYR A 541 6.70 3.01 4.22
N GLU A 542 7.49 2.75 3.18
CA GLU A 542 8.15 3.80 2.40
C GLU A 542 7.15 4.77 1.78
N LYS A 543 6.16 4.23 1.07
CA LYS A 543 5.08 5.02 0.45
C LYS A 543 4.32 5.84 1.49
N MET A 544 3.85 5.22 2.57
CA MET A 544 3.06 5.90 3.62
C MET A 544 3.85 7.04 4.27
N LEU A 545 5.09 6.79 4.72
CA LEU A 545 5.90 7.82 5.40
C LEU A 545 6.35 8.93 4.46
N THR A 546 6.66 8.61 3.20
CA THR A 546 7.07 9.60 2.19
C THR A 546 5.88 10.46 1.76
N ASN A 547 4.73 9.85 1.45
CA ASN A 547 3.52 10.58 1.04
C ASN A 547 3.03 11.56 2.12
N LEU A 548 3.21 11.20 3.40
CA LEU A 548 2.85 12.06 4.52
C LEU A 548 3.96 13.03 4.94
N GLY A 549 5.12 12.99 4.27
CA GLY A 549 6.29 13.82 4.58
C GLY A 549 6.77 13.63 6.02
N VAL A 550 6.76 12.41 6.55
CA VAL A 550 7.17 12.13 7.93
C VAL A 550 8.69 12.25 8.04
N GLU A 551 9.17 13.18 8.87
CA GLU A 551 10.60 13.29 9.17
C GLU A 551 10.99 12.46 10.40
N LYS A 552 10.10 12.36 11.38
CA LYS A 552 10.31 11.64 12.62
C LYS A 552 8.98 11.15 13.16
N LEU A 553 8.95 9.93 13.69
CA LEU A 553 7.78 9.40 14.37
C LEU A 553 7.68 10.05 15.76
N ASN A 554 6.46 10.42 16.18
CA ASN A 554 6.15 10.78 17.56
C ASN A 554 5.63 9.53 18.27
N TYR A 555 6.22 9.15 19.40
CA TYR A 555 5.99 7.82 20.00
C TYR A 555 6.28 7.78 21.51
N ASP A 556 5.85 6.71 22.19
CA ASP A 556 6.21 6.41 23.58
C ASP A 556 7.59 5.72 23.65
N LYS A 557 8.47 6.13 24.57
CA LYS A 557 9.80 5.51 24.83
C LYS A 557 9.77 3.98 24.90
N LYS A 558 8.66 3.34 25.28
CA LYS A 558 8.52 1.88 25.25
C LYS A 558 8.70 1.27 23.85
N ILE A 559 8.32 1.99 22.79
CA ILE A 559 8.51 1.59 21.38
C ILE A 559 10.00 1.43 21.06
N ASN A 560 10.85 2.38 21.49
CA ASN A 560 12.29 2.28 21.30
C ASN A 560 12.83 0.98 21.87
N LYS A 561 12.44 0.63 23.10
CA LYS A 561 12.90 -0.59 23.76
C LYS A 561 12.45 -1.82 22.99
N TYR A 562 11.19 -1.87 22.57
CA TYR A 562 10.66 -2.99 21.82
C TYR A 562 11.37 -3.19 20.47
N LEU A 563 11.41 -2.16 19.62
CA LEU A 563 12.00 -2.29 18.29
C LEU A 563 13.51 -2.55 18.34
N PHE A 564 14.19 -2.02 19.35
CA PHE A 564 15.60 -2.34 19.59
C PHE A 564 15.79 -3.81 20.00
N SER A 565 15.04 -4.29 20.99
CA SER A 565 15.10 -5.71 21.38
C SER A 565 14.67 -6.65 20.26
N PHE A 566 13.71 -6.24 19.42
CA PHE A 566 13.29 -7.00 18.26
C PHE A 566 14.39 -7.10 17.21
N PHE A 567 15.07 -5.98 16.92
CA PHE A 567 16.26 -5.98 16.06
C PHE A 567 17.36 -6.92 16.60
N GLU A 568 17.70 -6.82 17.88
CA GLU A 568 18.73 -7.68 18.49
C GLU A 568 18.35 -9.17 18.39
N SER A 569 17.08 -9.50 18.67
CA SER A 569 16.56 -10.86 18.53
C SER A 569 16.70 -11.37 17.09
N LYS A 570 16.32 -10.55 16.09
CA LYS A 570 16.39 -10.94 14.68
C LYS A 570 17.82 -11.10 14.16
N ILE A 571 18.74 -10.22 14.59
CA ILE A 571 20.15 -10.34 14.24
C ILE A 571 20.77 -11.59 14.86
N ASN A 572 20.53 -11.85 16.15
CA ASN A 572 21.07 -13.02 16.82
C ASN A 572 20.52 -14.32 16.21
N ASN A 573 19.21 -14.36 15.96
CA ASN A 573 18.57 -15.50 15.31
C ASN A 573 19.14 -15.74 13.90
N LEU A 574 19.34 -14.68 13.12
CA LEU A 574 19.97 -14.80 11.80
C LEU A 574 21.38 -15.38 11.92
N LYS A 575 22.22 -14.84 12.81
CA LYS A 575 23.58 -15.35 13.06
C LYS A 575 23.62 -16.84 13.41
N GLU A 576 22.70 -17.30 14.26
CA GLU A 576 22.62 -18.70 14.67
C GLU A 576 22.14 -19.65 13.57
N ASN A 577 21.43 -19.14 12.56
CA ASN A 577 20.74 -19.96 11.56
C ASN A 577 21.32 -19.85 10.14
N LEU A 578 22.37 -19.04 9.92
CA LEU A 578 23.00 -18.83 8.62
C LEU A 578 23.51 -20.12 7.95
N GLU A 579 23.90 -21.13 8.74
CA GLU A 579 24.49 -22.39 8.23
C GLU A 579 23.47 -23.55 8.17
N VAL A 580 22.34 -23.44 8.86
CA VAL A 580 21.47 -24.59 9.18
C VAL A 580 20.07 -24.48 8.57
N SER A 581 19.67 -23.27 8.13
CA SER A 581 18.31 -23.00 7.64
C SER A 581 18.23 -22.90 6.12
N SER A 582 17.02 -23.08 5.58
CA SER A 582 16.76 -22.88 4.15
C SER A 582 16.95 -21.42 3.74
N THR A 583 17.34 -21.21 2.48
CA THR A 583 17.51 -19.87 1.86
C THR A 583 16.27 -19.00 2.05
N ASP A 584 15.07 -19.54 1.84
CA ASP A 584 13.80 -18.81 2.00
C ASP A 584 13.58 -18.26 3.42
N PHE A 585 13.94 -19.05 4.44
CA PHE A 585 13.83 -18.64 5.83
C PHE A 585 14.78 -17.48 6.16
N ILE A 586 16.01 -17.54 5.63
CA ILE A 586 17.04 -16.51 5.78
C ILE A 586 16.59 -15.21 5.09
N GLU A 587 16.06 -15.30 3.87
CA GLU A 587 15.55 -14.14 3.13
C GLU A 587 14.37 -13.46 3.83
N GLN A 588 13.45 -14.23 4.40
CA GLN A 588 12.34 -13.67 5.17
C GLN A 588 12.85 -12.92 6.41
N HIS A 589 13.88 -13.46 7.10
CA HIS A 589 14.51 -12.78 8.23
C HIS A 589 15.19 -11.47 7.83
N ILE A 590 15.85 -11.45 6.68
CA ILE A 590 16.47 -10.24 6.12
C ILE A 590 15.41 -9.18 5.82
N LYS A 591 14.30 -9.53 5.16
CA LYS A 591 13.20 -8.61 4.87
C LYS A 591 12.64 -7.99 6.16
N GLU A 592 12.50 -8.77 7.23
CA GLU A 592 12.09 -8.28 8.54
C GLU A 592 13.13 -7.32 9.16
N ILE A 593 14.43 -7.65 9.11
CA ILE A 593 15.50 -6.77 9.61
C ILE A 593 15.49 -5.44 8.87
N MET A 594 15.43 -5.45 7.54
CA MET A 594 15.36 -4.23 6.72
C MET A 594 14.20 -3.33 7.13
N LYS A 595 13.01 -3.92 7.32
CA LYS A 595 11.81 -3.23 7.78
C LYS A 595 11.98 -2.60 9.17
N VAL A 596 12.60 -3.31 10.10
CA VAL A 596 12.87 -2.79 11.45
C VAL A 596 13.87 -1.65 11.41
N VAL A 597 14.96 -1.79 10.65
CA VAL A 597 15.97 -0.74 10.49
C VAL A 597 15.37 0.51 9.84
N TYR A 598 14.53 0.32 8.83
CA TYR A 598 13.76 1.40 8.21
C TYR A 598 12.94 2.16 9.25
N LEU A 599 12.10 1.47 10.04
CA LEU A 599 11.30 2.12 11.09
C LEU A 599 12.18 2.79 12.17
N GLN A 600 13.27 2.15 12.59
CA GLN A 600 14.22 2.71 13.57
C GLN A 600 14.89 4.00 13.08
N SER A 601 15.10 4.14 11.77
CA SER A 601 15.66 5.37 11.19
C SER A 601 14.78 6.61 11.46
N TYR A 602 13.47 6.43 11.70
CA TYR A 602 12.52 7.49 12.06
C TYR A 602 12.38 7.73 13.57
N LEU A 603 13.04 6.93 14.41
CA LEU A 603 12.98 7.03 15.86
C LEU A 603 14.18 7.78 16.43
N SER A 604 14.01 8.44 17.58
CA SER A 604 15.11 9.00 18.36
C SER A 604 15.63 7.99 19.39
N LEU A 605 16.55 7.14 18.96
CA LEU A 605 17.31 6.25 19.82
C LEU A 605 18.50 6.99 20.46
N SER A 606 19.05 6.39 21.52
CA SER A 606 20.31 6.85 22.11
C SER A 606 21.47 6.60 21.15
N LYS A 607 22.52 7.44 21.22
CA LYS A 607 23.71 7.30 20.35
C LYS A 607 24.29 5.88 20.40
N LYS A 608 24.43 5.31 21.61
CA LYS A 608 24.92 3.94 21.81
C LYS A 608 24.07 2.87 21.11
N GLN A 609 22.75 3.04 21.09
CA GLN A 609 21.84 2.09 20.42
C GLN A 609 21.95 2.22 18.90
N ASP A 610 21.93 3.45 18.36
CA ASP A 610 22.12 3.67 16.92
C ASP A 610 23.49 3.13 16.46
N GLU A 611 24.57 3.38 17.21
CA GLU A 611 25.91 2.84 16.93
C GLU A 611 25.96 1.31 16.97
N LYS A 612 25.26 0.68 17.92
CA LYS A 612 25.17 -0.78 17.99
C LYS A 612 24.45 -1.35 16.77
N ILE A 613 23.31 -0.78 16.38
CA ILE A 613 22.57 -1.19 15.18
C ILE A 613 23.47 -1.12 13.94
N ILE A 614 24.16 0.00 13.74
CA ILE A 614 25.07 0.21 12.61
C ILE A 614 26.19 -0.85 12.62
N ASN A 615 26.85 -1.07 13.75
CA ASN A 615 27.94 -2.04 13.87
C ASN A 615 27.44 -3.48 13.62
N ASP A 616 26.32 -3.87 14.22
CA ASP A 616 25.77 -5.22 14.09
C ASP A 616 25.35 -5.53 12.64
N LEU A 617 24.81 -4.54 11.91
CA LEU A 617 24.51 -4.65 10.49
C LEU A 617 25.78 -4.81 9.65
N ILE A 618 26.79 -3.96 9.88
CA ILE A 618 28.06 -4.01 9.15
C ILE A 618 28.75 -5.37 9.32
N ILE A 619 28.84 -5.87 10.56
CA ILE A 619 29.45 -7.18 10.86
C ILE A 619 28.73 -8.30 10.11
N LEU A 620 27.41 -8.23 10.00
CA LEU A 620 26.62 -9.26 9.34
C LEU A 620 26.71 -9.20 7.81
N ILE A 621 26.86 -8.00 7.24
CA ILE A 621 27.11 -7.84 5.81
C ILE A 621 28.53 -8.31 5.44
N GLU A 622 29.51 -8.10 6.33
CA GLU A 622 30.90 -8.53 6.14
C GLU A 622 31.12 -10.05 6.25
N SER A 623 30.13 -10.84 6.69
CA SER A 623 30.30 -12.27 7.01
C SER A 623 30.36 -13.22 5.80
N GLU A 624 30.80 -12.75 4.63
CA GLU A 624 31.01 -13.49 3.36
C GLU A 624 29.82 -14.30 2.80
N ASN A 625 28.61 -14.18 3.37
CA ASN A 625 27.41 -14.84 2.87
C ASN A 625 26.68 -13.93 1.86
N ASP A 626 26.49 -14.39 0.62
CA ASP A 626 25.83 -13.59 -0.43
C ASP A 626 24.40 -13.17 -0.07
N ILE A 627 23.70 -13.96 0.74
CA ILE A 627 22.34 -13.64 1.16
C ILE A 627 22.36 -12.43 2.11
N THR A 628 23.34 -12.33 3.03
CA THR A 628 23.41 -11.21 3.98
C THR A 628 23.81 -9.89 3.31
N LYS A 629 24.45 -9.92 2.13
CA LYS A 629 24.73 -8.72 1.32
C LYS A 629 23.46 -7.95 0.95
N LYS A 630 22.28 -8.60 0.90
CA LYS A 630 20.98 -7.94 0.68
C LYS A 630 20.67 -6.86 1.74
N LEU A 631 21.26 -6.94 2.94
CA LEU A 631 21.12 -5.93 4.00
C LEU A 631 21.86 -4.62 3.71
N THR A 632 22.69 -4.54 2.67
CA THR A 632 23.40 -3.31 2.28
C THR A 632 22.45 -2.13 2.09
N SER A 633 21.27 -2.39 1.51
CA SER A 633 20.18 -1.42 1.37
C SER A 633 19.70 -0.80 2.70
N SER A 634 19.88 -1.49 3.83
CA SER A 634 19.53 -0.95 5.15
C SER A 634 20.44 0.18 5.61
N LEU A 635 21.70 0.21 5.13
CA LEU A 635 22.65 1.28 5.42
C LEU A 635 22.22 2.61 4.81
N LYS A 636 21.49 2.58 3.69
CA LYS A 636 20.89 3.77 3.05
C LYS A 636 20.00 4.53 4.01
N TYR A 637 19.04 3.84 4.65
CA TYR A 637 18.08 4.47 5.55
C TYR A 637 18.77 5.12 6.75
N LEU A 638 19.79 4.45 7.30
CA LEU A 638 20.59 4.98 8.41
C LEU A 638 21.45 6.16 7.96
N THR A 639 22.08 6.10 6.79
CA THR A 639 22.91 7.19 6.28
C THR A 639 22.06 8.45 6.03
N GLN A 640 20.89 8.30 5.42
CA GLN A 640 20.01 9.41 5.10
C GLN A 640 19.43 10.11 6.33
N ARG A 641 19.09 9.36 7.39
CA ARG A 641 18.35 9.90 8.56
C ARG A 641 19.16 9.96 9.85
N LYS A 642 20.24 9.18 9.96
CA LYS A 642 21.07 8.99 11.16
C LYS A 642 22.55 9.23 10.90
N LEU A 643 22.91 10.08 9.93
CA LEU A 643 24.30 10.40 9.59
C LEU A 643 25.17 10.75 10.81
N GLU A 644 24.65 11.54 11.75
CA GLU A 644 25.34 11.95 12.99
C GLU A 644 25.61 10.80 13.98
N ARG A 645 25.10 9.60 13.70
CA ARG A 645 25.29 8.40 14.53
C ARG A 645 26.41 7.50 14.02
N PHE A 646 26.89 7.74 12.80
CA PHE A 646 28.10 7.10 12.32
C PHE A 646 29.31 7.72 13.00
N ASN A 647 30.32 6.88 13.21
CA ASN A 647 31.69 7.32 13.52
C ASN A 647 32.59 7.01 12.32
N GLU A 648 33.81 7.52 12.33
CA GLU A 648 34.72 7.37 11.19
C GLU A 648 34.95 5.90 10.80
N LYS A 649 35.13 5.01 11.79
CA LYS A 649 35.34 3.56 11.58
C LYS A 649 34.13 2.91 10.89
N THR A 650 32.92 3.16 11.39
CA THR A 650 31.68 2.61 10.80
C THR A 650 31.37 3.21 9.44
N ALA A 651 31.68 4.49 9.23
CA ALA A 651 31.58 5.14 7.93
C ALA A 651 32.54 4.52 6.91
N GLN A 652 33.81 4.31 7.27
CA GLN A 652 34.80 3.65 6.40
C GLN A 652 34.33 2.25 5.99
N LYS A 653 33.87 1.44 6.94
CA LYS A 653 33.35 0.10 6.65
C LYS A 653 32.11 0.14 5.74
N SER A 654 31.17 1.05 6.01
CA SER A 654 29.98 1.21 5.17
C SER A 654 30.33 1.63 3.75
N ILE A 655 31.31 2.53 3.57
CA ILE A 655 31.83 2.92 2.26
C ILE A 655 32.41 1.70 1.53
N THR A 656 33.24 0.89 2.19
CA THR A 656 33.80 -0.33 1.61
C THR A 656 32.71 -1.31 1.19
N ILE A 657 31.68 -1.51 2.03
CA ILE A 657 30.53 -2.36 1.70
C ILE A 657 29.82 -1.86 0.43
N ILE A 658 29.48 -0.56 0.37
CA ILE A 658 28.78 0.04 -0.78
C ILE A 658 29.62 -0.02 -2.06
N LEU A 659 30.95 0.07 -1.95
CA LEU A 659 31.86 -0.03 -3.09
C LEU A 659 32.07 -1.46 -3.58
N ASN A 660 31.80 -2.45 -2.73
CA ASN A 660 31.98 -3.88 -3.02
C ASN A 660 30.69 -4.59 -3.46
N SER A 661 29.50 -4.00 -3.23
CA SER A 661 28.30 -4.45 -3.93
C SER A 661 28.53 -4.25 -5.42
N GLU A 662 28.39 -5.32 -6.23
CA GLU A 662 28.77 -5.36 -7.64
C GLU A 662 28.30 -4.12 -8.41
N ILE A 663 29.12 -3.64 -9.33
CA ILE A 663 28.90 -2.44 -10.16
C ILE A 663 27.83 -2.73 -11.23
N GLU A 664 26.69 -3.28 -10.82
CA GLU A 664 25.48 -3.42 -11.62
C GLU A 664 24.56 -2.25 -11.26
N PHE A 665 24.81 -1.06 -11.83
CA PHE A 665 23.93 0.12 -11.93
C PHE A 665 23.08 0.63 -10.73
N ASP A 666 23.10 0.00 -9.55
CA ASP A 666 22.23 0.29 -8.40
C ASP A 666 23.03 0.60 -7.12
N ILE A 667 24.27 1.08 -7.27
CA ILE A 667 25.08 1.57 -6.14
C ILE A 667 24.39 2.80 -5.54
N ASP A 668 24.17 2.79 -4.22
CA ASP A 668 23.65 3.95 -3.48
C ASP A 668 24.71 5.06 -3.32
N LEU A 669 24.99 5.74 -4.44
CA LEU A 669 25.98 6.83 -4.53
C LEU A 669 25.64 8.01 -3.61
N THR A 670 24.35 8.21 -3.32
CA THR A 670 23.93 9.29 -2.42
C THR A 670 24.45 9.03 -1.02
N SER A 671 24.26 7.82 -0.49
CA SER A 671 24.81 7.45 0.83
C SER A 671 26.33 7.43 0.82
N LEU A 672 26.96 6.89 -0.23
CA LEU A 672 28.42 6.87 -0.40
C LEU A 672 29.02 8.28 -0.27
N PHE A 673 28.57 9.23 -1.10
CA PHE A 673 29.09 10.59 -1.10
C PHE A 673 28.74 11.35 0.19
N THR A 674 27.59 11.09 0.78
CA THR A 674 27.18 11.68 2.07
C THR A 674 28.15 11.28 3.19
N LEU A 675 28.50 10.00 3.29
CA LEU A 675 29.48 9.49 4.26
C LEU A 675 30.87 10.07 3.99
N CYS A 676 31.35 10.01 2.75
CA CYS A 676 32.65 10.57 2.37
C CYS A 676 32.77 12.05 2.75
N LYS A 677 31.75 12.87 2.43
CA LYS A 677 31.75 14.30 2.72
C LYS A 677 31.71 14.60 4.22
N LYS A 678 30.86 13.90 4.98
CA LYS A 678 30.70 14.13 6.42
C LYS A 678 31.96 13.77 7.20
N PHE A 679 32.56 12.63 6.89
CA PHE A 679 33.72 12.09 7.62
C PHE A 679 35.06 12.42 6.94
N LYS A 680 35.04 13.19 5.84
CA LYS A 680 36.22 13.56 5.04
C LYS A 680 37.03 12.33 4.56
N ILE A 681 36.33 11.23 4.27
CA ILE A 681 36.93 9.99 3.78
C ILE A 681 37.07 10.09 2.26
N LYS A 682 38.30 9.90 1.76
CA LYS A 682 38.60 9.90 0.32
C LYS A 682 38.32 8.53 -0.28
N LEU A 683 37.89 8.51 -1.54
CA LEU A 683 37.74 7.26 -2.29
C LEU A 683 39.10 6.71 -2.73
N PRO A 684 39.33 5.39 -2.66
CA PRO A 684 40.50 4.77 -3.26
C PRO A 684 40.56 5.01 -4.77
N ASP A 685 41.77 5.19 -5.31
CA ASP A 685 41.99 5.53 -6.73
C ASP A 685 41.31 4.56 -7.69
N LYS A 686 41.26 3.25 -7.37
CA LYS A 686 40.55 2.24 -8.17
C LYS A 686 39.07 2.61 -8.37
N HIS A 687 38.35 2.90 -7.30
CA HIS A 687 36.91 3.22 -7.34
C HIS A 687 36.67 4.63 -7.86
N PHE A 688 37.53 5.58 -7.49
CA PHE A 688 37.50 6.94 -8.03
C PHE A 688 37.60 6.93 -9.56
N ASN A 689 38.58 6.21 -10.10
CA ASN A 689 38.78 6.06 -11.55
C ASN A 689 37.63 5.31 -12.21
N ALA A 690 37.06 4.28 -11.56
CA ALA A 690 35.88 3.58 -12.09
C ALA A 690 34.69 4.55 -12.29
N PHE A 691 34.45 5.48 -11.37
CA PHE A 691 33.41 6.51 -11.52
C PHE A 691 33.74 7.63 -12.52
N LEU A 692 35.00 7.71 -12.97
CA LEU A 692 35.45 8.64 -14.01
C LEU A 692 35.46 8.03 -15.42
N VAL A 693 35.44 6.70 -15.53
CA VAL A 693 35.48 6.00 -16.82
C VAL A 693 34.07 5.90 -17.40
N ASP A 694 34.04 6.11 -18.71
CA ASP A 694 32.90 6.35 -19.58
C ASP A 694 31.90 5.17 -19.76
N ASN A 695 32.01 4.05 -19.04
CA ASN A 695 30.92 3.05 -19.00
C ASN A 695 29.65 3.57 -18.30
N ILE A 696 29.70 4.80 -17.80
CA ILE A 696 28.58 5.60 -17.31
C ILE A 696 27.79 6.27 -18.45
N TYR A 697 28.12 6.04 -19.73
CA TYR A 697 27.45 6.67 -20.90
C TYR A 697 25.96 6.34 -21.06
N GLU A 698 25.42 5.33 -20.40
CA GLU A 698 23.97 5.09 -20.33
C GLU A 698 23.26 5.95 -19.27
N LEU A 699 24.01 6.63 -18.40
CA LEU A 699 23.45 7.44 -17.32
C LEU A 699 23.07 8.84 -17.83
N THR A 700 21.92 9.31 -17.38
CA THR A 700 21.40 10.64 -17.73
C THR A 700 22.43 11.74 -17.41
N SER A 701 22.44 12.84 -18.18
CA SER A 701 23.31 14.02 -17.94
C SER A 701 23.25 14.54 -16.50
N PHE A 702 22.09 14.42 -15.84
CA PHE A 702 21.92 14.75 -14.43
C PHE A 702 22.81 13.88 -13.53
N PHE A 703 22.79 12.57 -13.74
CA PHE A 703 23.55 11.62 -12.93
C PHE A 703 25.05 11.81 -13.12
N LYS A 704 25.51 12.01 -14.36
CA LYS A 704 26.92 12.33 -14.65
C LYS A 704 27.39 13.59 -13.92
N ALA A 705 26.60 14.66 -13.98
CA ALA A 705 26.90 15.90 -13.28
C ALA A 705 26.95 15.71 -11.75
N PHE A 706 25.99 14.96 -11.19
CA PHE A 706 25.96 14.61 -9.77
C PHE A 706 27.21 13.85 -9.32
N VAL A 707 27.63 12.82 -10.07
CA VAL A 707 28.83 12.04 -9.75
C VAL A 707 30.09 12.91 -9.81
N PHE A 708 30.31 13.62 -10.91
CA PHE A 708 31.52 14.42 -11.09
C PHE A 708 31.63 15.54 -10.05
N LEU A 709 30.52 16.21 -9.73
CA LEU A 709 30.50 17.25 -8.69
C LEU A 709 30.90 16.68 -7.32
N ASN A 710 30.38 15.50 -6.96
CA ASN A 710 30.70 14.87 -5.68
C ASN A 710 32.14 14.34 -5.65
N LEU A 711 32.63 13.73 -6.74
CA LEU A 711 34.03 13.31 -6.87
C LEU A 711 34.99 14.50 -6.69
N TYR A 712 34.67 15.66 -7.28
CA TYR A 712 35.45 16.88 -7.11
C TYR A 712 35.44 17.35 -5.64
N LYS A 713 34.28 17.33 -4.98
CA LYS A 713 34.13 17.79 -3.59
C LYS A 713 34.88 16.92 -2.57
N ILE A 714 35.03 15.61 -2.84
CA ILE A 714 35.67 14.67 -1.90
C ILE A 714 37.10 14.25 -2.29
N GLY A 715 37.51 14.51 -3.54
CA GLY A 715 38.79 14.07 -4.07
C GLY A 715 40.01 14.79 -3.47
N SER A 716 41.18 14.15 -3.58
CA SER A 716 42.48 14.82 -3.40
C SER A 716 42.72 15.88 -4.48
N GLU A 717 43.70 16.76 -4.30
CA GLU A 717 44.02 17.77 -5.34
C GLU A 717 44.32 17.14 -6.71
N LYS A 718 45.05 16.02 -6.75
CA LYS A 718 45.29 15.27 -7.99
C LYS A 718 43.97 14.78 -8.61
N GLN A 719 43.12 14.14 -7.81
CA GLN A 719 41.81 13.63 -8.22
C GLN A 719 40.89 14.76 -8.72
N LYS A 720 40.87 15.92 -8.04
CA LYS A 720 40.14 17.11 -8.49
C LYS A 720 40.58 17.57 -9.88
N GLN A 721 41.89 17.60 -10.13
CA GLN A 721 42.42 17.94 -11.45
C GLN A 721 42.00 16.93 -12.52
N GLU A 722 41.91 15.65 -12.18
CA GLU A 722 41.40 14.61 -13.08
C GLU A 722 39.91 14.81 -13.42
N VAL A 723 39.06 15.12 -12.42
CA VAL A 723 37.65 15.49 -12.66
C VAL A 723 37.58 16.71 -13.57
N LEU A 724 38.32 17.78 -13.25
CA LEU A 724 38.31 19.02 -14.04
C LEU A 724 38.75 18.77 -15.48
N LYS A 725 39.78 17.95 -15.70
CA LYS A 725 40.22 17.56 -17.04
C LYS A 725 39.11 16.88 -17.83
N LYS A 726 38.39 15.93 -17.21
CA LYS A 726 37.25 15.23 -17.84
C LYS A 726 36.06 16.16 -18.10
N VAL A 727 35.75 17.05 -17.16
CA VAL A 727 34.70 18.07 -17.32
C VAL A 727 35.05 19.00 -18.48
N HIS A 728 36.26 19.55 -18.51
CA HIS A 728 36.71 20.41 -19.61
C HIS A 728 36.72 19.69 -20.95
N GLN A 729 37.14 18.43 -21.02
CA GLN A 729 37.04 17.63 -22.25
C GLN A 729 35.59 17.51 -22.74
N THR A 730 34.65 17.23 -21.82
CA THR A 730 33.22 17.12 -22.13
C THR A 730 32.64 18.46 -22.62
N LEU A 731 32.99 19.56 -21.97
CA LEU A 731 32.44 20.90 -22.25
C LEU A 731 33.12 21.63 -23.44
N LYS A 732 34.34 21.23 -23.83
CA LYS A 732 35.08 21.90 -24.91
C LYS A 732 34.57 21.53 -26.31
N ASN A 733 34.01 20.34 -26.48
CA ASN A 733 33.47 19.88 -27.77
C ASN A 733 31.95 20.00 -27.79
N ILE A 734 31.41 20.69 -28.80
CA ILE A 734 29.97 20.91 -29.01
C ILE A 734 29.19 19.58 -29.07
N GLN A 735 29.76 18.55 -29.70
CA GLN A 735 29.10 17.24 -29.85
C GLN A 735 28.95 16.51 -28.51
N THR A 736 29.90 16.70 -27.59
CA THR A 736 29.89 16.04 -26.27
C THR A 736 29.43 16.97 -25.15
N PHE A 737 29.07 18.22 -25.46
CA PHE A 737 28.76 19.24 -24.46
C PHE A 737 27.63 18.79 -23.55
N ASP A 738 27.84 18.77 -22.23
CA ASP A 738 26.82 18.43 -21.25
C ASP A 738 26.40 19.68 -20.47
N GLN A 739 25.18 20.14 -20.72
CA GLN A 739 24.64 21.36 -20.11
C GLN A 739 24.41 21.24 -18.60
N ARG A 740 24.04 20.05 -18.09
CA ARG A 740 23.85 19.85 -16.65
C ARG A 740 25.21 19.91 -15.97
N LEU A 741 26.23 19.29 -16.55
CA LEU A 741 27.59 19.34 -16.04
C LEU A 741 28.13 20.78 -15.99
N TYR A 742 27.93 21.55 -17.06
CA TYR A 742 28.27 22.98 -17.10
C TYR A 742 27.57 23.76 -15.99
N TYR A 743 26.25 23.60 -15.89
CA TYR A 743 25.43 24.34 -14.93
C TYR A 743 25.86 24.06 -13.47
N TYR A 744 26.02 22.79 -13.08
CA TYR A 744 26.39 22.42 -11.71
C TYR A 744 27.76 22.97 -11.30
N PHE A 745 28.75 22.92 -12.18
CA PHE A 745 30.11 23.36 -11.84
C PHE A 745 30.25 24.89 -11.81
N ILE A 746 29.54 25.62 -12.66
CA ILE A 746 29.52 27.09 -12.59
C ILE A 746 28.72 27.57 -11.38
N TYR A 747 27.55 26.99 -11.12
CA TYR A 747 26.73 27.37 -9.97
C TYR A 747 27.47 27.19 -8.63
N GLU A 748 28.32 26.19 -8.54
CA GLU A 748 29.17 25.92 -7.37
C GLU A 748 30.50 26.70 -7.39
N ASN A 749 30.69 27.62 -8.34
CA ASN A 749 31.90 28.42 -8.54
C ASN A 749 33.19 27.58 -8.64
N ILE A 750 33.13 26.38 -9.22
CA ILE A 750 34.28 25.47 -9.32
C ILE A 750 35.25 25.89 -10.42
N PHE A 751 34.76 26.42 -11.53
CA PHE A 751 35.58 27.08 -12.55
C PHE A 751 34.91 28.37 -13.01
N PRO A 752 35.69 29.38 -13.45
CA PRO A 752 35.15 30.69 -13.82
C PRO A 752 34.23 30.59 -15.04
N LEU A 753 33.37 31.60 -15.17
CA LEU A 753 32.63 31.86 -16.40
C LEU A 753 33.58 31.84 -17.61
N ASN A 754 33.25 31.03 -18.61
CA ASN A 754 34.12 30.77 -19.76
C ASN A 754 33.31 30.92 -21.04
N ASP A 755 33.69 31.90 -21.86
CA ASP A 755 33.00 32.25 -23.10
C ASP A 755 32.98 31.11 -24.11
N LEU A 756 33.99 30.23 -24.12
CA LEU A 756 34.01 29.05 -24.99
C LEU A 756 32.87 28.09 -24.63
N TYR A 757 32.69 27.78 -23.34
CA TYR A 757 31.63 26.87 -22.89
C TYR A 757 30.25 27.48 -23.03
N LEU A 758 30.13 28.79 -22.78
CA LEU A 758 28.89 29.51 -22.99
C LEU A 758 28.48 29.50 -24.47
N ASN A 759 29.44 29.74 -25.38
CA ASN A 759 29.20 29.67 -26.82
C ASN A 759 28.85 28.25 -27.26
N ASN A 760 29.50 27.21 -26.74
CA ASN A 760 29.14 25.82 -27.02
C ASN A 760 27.72 25.49 -26.54
N PHE A 761 27.30 25.98 -25.37
CA PHE A 761 25.93 25.83 -24.90
C PHE A 761 24.94 26.50 -25.86
N ARG A 762 25.21 27.75 -26.26
CA ARG A 762 24.38 28.50 -27.22
C ARG A 762 24.26 27.77 -28.55
N GLN A 763 25.38 27.33 -29.13
CA GLN A 763 25.41 26.62 -30.41
C GLN A 763 24.66 25.27 -30.33
N LYS A 764 24.79 24.54 -29.22
CA LYS A 764 24.02 23.30 -29.01
C LYS A 764 22.51 23.58 -28.99
N LEU A 765 22.07 24.66 -28.34
CA LEU A 765 20.67 25.08 -28.35
C LEU A 765 20.17 25.46 -29.74
N GLU A 766 20.96 26.24 -30.49
CA GLU A 766 20.64 26.65 -31.86
C GLU A 766 20.46 25.43 -32.80
N VAL A 767 21.22 24.35 -32.59
CA VAL A 767 21.07 23.08 -33.33
C VAL A 767 19.86 22.27 -32.86
N THR A 768 19.56 22.29 -31.56
CA THR A 768 18.52 21.43 -30.95
C THR A 768 17.11 22.01 -31.10
N ILE A 769 16.98 23.33 -31.21
CA ILE A 769 15.68 24.02 -31.30
C ILE A 769 15.35 24.31 -32.78
N PRO A 770 14.34 23.66 -33.37
CA PRO A 770 14.00 23.87 -34.78
C PRO A 770 13.47 25.29 -35.03
N LYS A 771 14.03 25.97 -36.03
CA LYS A 771 13.69 27.36 -36.41
C LYS A 771 12.24 27.56 -36.92
N ASN A 772 11.52 26.49 -37.28
CA ASN A 772 10.27 26.56 -38.06
C ASN A 772 8.99 26.06 -37.35
N LYS A 773 8.86 26.18 -36.02
CA LYS A 773 7.58 25.89 -35.34
C LYS A 773 7.13 27.06 -34.47
N GLU A 774 6.40 27.97 -35.09
CA GLU A 774 5.47 28.85 -34.37
C GLU A 774 4.42 27.99 -33.67
N ASN A 775 4.07 28.34 -32.43
CA ASN A 775 3.09 27.69 -31.54
C ASN A 775 3.62 26.61 -30.59
N PHE A 776 4.56 27.00 -29.71
CA PHE A 776 4.82 26.28 -28.46
C PHE A 776 3.95 26.77 -27.27
N PHE A 777 3.31 27.94 -27.40
CA PHE A 777 2.35 28.47 -26.42
C PHE A 777 1.17 29.12 -27.17
N GLY A 778 0.04 28.41 -27.24
CA GLY A 778 -1.22 28.96 -27.75
C GLY A 778 -2.13 29.36 -26.60
N LYS A 779 -2.81 30.50 -26.72
CA LYS A 779 -3.86 30.98 -25.81
C LYS A 779 -5.03 29.99 -25.83
N THR A 780 -5.08 29.00 -24.94
CA THR A 780 -6.31 28.37 -24.38
C THR A 780 -5.99 27.08 -23.61
N TYR A 781 -6.17 27.18 -22.28
CA TYR A 781 -6.52 26.21 -21.24
C TYR A 781 -6.24 24.69 -21.30
N GLU A 782 -5.86 24.02 -22.40
CA GLU A 782 -5.67 22.55 -22.34
C GLU A 782 -4.80 21.91 -23.46
N LYS A 783 -3.70 22.54 -23.87
CA LYS A 783 -2.66 21.87 -24.69
C LYS A 783 -1.34 21.81 -23.93
N LYS A 784 -0.84 20.59 -23.67
CA LYS A 784 0.47 20.31 -23.05
C LYS A 784 1.52 21.27 -23.60
N ILE A 785 1.94 22.22 -22.76
CA ILE A 785 3.04 23.13 -23.08
C ILE A 785 4.25 22.26 -23.41
N LYS A 786 4.68 22.24 -24.67
CA LYS A 786 5.96 21.61 -25.06
C LYS A 786 7.07 22.59 -24.69
N ARG A 787 7.47 22.56 -23.42
CA ARG A 787 8.55 23.37 -22.87
C ARG A 787 9.88 22.97 -23.49
N ILE A 788 10.80 23.92 -23.55
CA ILE A 788 12.19 23.69 -23.96
C ILE A 788 13.06 23.89 -22.71
N GLU A 789 13.17 22.85 -21.88
CA GLU A 789 13.91 22.90 -20.60
C GLU A 789 15.34 23.46 -20.76
N LEU A 790 16.01 23.11 -21.85
CA LEU A 790 17.36 23.58 -22.15
C LEU A 790 17.43 25.11 -22.37
N LEU A 791 16.38 25.68 -22.97
CA LEU A 791 16.29 27.13 -23.19
C LEU A 791 15.94 27.85 -21.89
N ASP A 792 15.05 27.30 -21.07
CA ASP A 792 14.75 27.84 -19.73
C ASP A 792 16.01 27.89 -18.84
N ASP A 793 16.81 26.80 -18.83
CA ASP A 793 18.09 26.72 -18.10
C ASP A 793 19.10 27.79 -18.60
N PHE A 794 19.21 27.97 -19.93
CA PHE A 794 20.12 28.95 -20.53
C PHE A 794 19.69 30.40 -20.27
N ILE A 795 18.40 30.70 -20.42
CA ILE A 795 17.84 32.03 -20.09
C ILE A 795 18.09 32.36 -18.63
N ASN A 796 17.89 31.39 -17.73
CA ASN A 796 18.14 31.57 -16.30
C ASN A 796 19.62 31.84 -16.02
N HIS A 797 20.52 31.09 -16.65
CA HIS A 797 21.97 31.28 -16.55
C HIS A 797 22.41 32.67 -17.03
N ILE A 798 21.98 33.10 -18.22
CA ILE A 798 22.27 34.43 -18.75
C ILE A 798 21.70 35.52 -17.84
N SER A 799 20.49 35.32 -17.30
CA SER A 799 19.87 36.31 -16.40
C SER A 799 20.58 36.43 -15.05
N LEU A 800 21.26 35.37 -14.61
CA LEU A 800 22.07 35.36 -13.41
C LEU A 800 23.42 36.04 -13.63
N TYR A 801 24.18 35.61 -14.64
CA TYR A 801 25.59 35.99 -14.81
C TYR A 801 25.86 37.06 -15.88
N TYR A 802 25.03 37.14 -16.92
CA TYR A 802 25.25 37.97 -18.11
C TYR A 802 24.07 38.92 -18.38
N TYR A 803 23.40 39.39 -17.33
CA TYR A 803 22.15 40.16 -17.47
C TYR A 803 22.31 41.43 -18.31
N LYS A 804 23.45 42.12 -18.21
CA LYS A 804 23.73 43.35 -18.97
C LYS A 804 23.78 43.08 -20.48
N ASP A 805 24.36 41.95 -20.87
CA ASP A 805 24.54 41.54 -22.26
C ASP A 805 23.48 40.51 -22.69
N LYS A 806 22.38 40.40 -21.94
CA LYS A 806 21.35 39.37 -22.13
C LYS A 806 20.86 39.30 -23.58
N GLN A 807 20.65 40.45 -24.23
CA GLN A 807 20.18 40.51 -25.62
C GLN A 807 21.19 39.93 -26.62
N GLN A 808 22.49 40.11 -26.38
CA GLN A 808 23.54 39.55 -27.23
C GLN A 808 23.47 38.01 -27.26
N PHE A 809 23.21 37.38 -26.11
CA PHE A 809 23.18 35.93 -26.00
C PHE A 809 21.83 35.31 -26.35
N LEU A 810 20.73 35.99 -26.07
CA LEU A 810 19.38 35.42 -26.20
C LEU A 810 18.64 35.85 -27.48
N SER A 811 19.14 36.84 -28.22
CA SER A 811 18.51 37.27 -29.48
C SER A 811 18.27 36.16 -30.52
N PRO A 812 19.11 35.11 -30.66
CA PRO A 812 18.83 34.01 -31.58
C PRO A 812 17.56 33.21 -31.25
N PHE A 813 17.06 33.31 -30.02
CA PHE A 813 15.90 32.58 -29.51
C PHE A 813 14.63 33.45 -29.44
N LEU A 814 14.69 34.70 -29.91
CA LEU A 814 13.49 35.52 -30.09
C LEU A 814 12.59 34.91 -31.17
N ASN A 815 11.28 35.07 -31.01
CA ASN A 815 10.19 34.56 -31.86
C ASN A 815 9.91 33.06 -31.76
N HIS A 816 10.53 32.32 -30.82
CA HIS A 816 10.12 30.93 -30.56
C HIS A 816 8.74 30.82 -29.89
N SER A 817 8.40 31.73 -28.97
CA SER A 817 7.06 31.83 -28.39
C SER A 817 6.87 33.17 -27.67
N ASN A 818 5.63 33.55 -27.40
CA ASN A 818 5.34 34.74 -26.59
C ASN A 818 5.88 34.62 -25.16
N TYR A 819 5.92 33.42 -24.58
CA TYR A 819 6.52 33.16 -23.26
C TYR A 819 8.03 33.40 -23.27
N TYR A 820 8.77 32.88 -24.26
CA TYR A 820 10.21 33.10 -24.35
C TYR A 820 10.55 34.54 -24.74
N ASN A 821 9.75 35.16 -25.61
CA ASN A 821 9.84 36.59 -25.89
C ASN A 821 9.59 37.43 -24.63
N PHE A 822 8.66 37.03 -23.77
CA PHE A 822 8.45 37.66 -22.46
C PHE A 822 9.68 37.52 -21.55
N LEU A 823 10.28 36.33 -21.46
CA LEU A 823 11.49 36.13 -20.64
C LEU A 823 12.71 36.89 -21.16
N ILE A 824 12.87 36.97 -22.48
CA ILE A 824 14.03 37.61 -23.14
C ILE A 824 13.82 39.12 -23.25
N ASN A 825 12.66 39.57 -23.68
CA ASN A 825 12.34 40.98 -23.89
C ASN A 825 10.92 41.32 -23.38
N PRO A 826 10.72 41.42 -22.05
CA PRO A 826 9.40 41.65 -21.46
C PRO A 826 8.73 42.94 -21.92
N ASN A 827 9.52 43.94 -22.37
CA ASN A 827 9.01 45.23 -22.84
C ASN A 827 8.38 45.15 -24.23
N SER A 828 8.67 44.10 -25.00
CA SER A 828 8.13 43.90 -26.35
C SER A 828 6.77 43.20 -26.38
N ILE A 829 6.31 42.67 -25.24
CA ILE A 829 5.05 41.94 -25.13
C ILE A 829 3.95 42.88 -24.67
N ASN A 830 2.79 42.84 -25.34
CA ASN A 830 1.62 43.57 -24.91
C ASN A 830 1.11 43.01 -23.57
N LYS A 831 0.77 43.89 -22.62
CA LYS A 831 0.37 43.49 -21.26
C LYS A 831 -0.86 42.58 -21.24
N THR A 832 -1.77 42.75 -22.20
CA THR A 832 -2.97 41.91 -22.36
C THR A 832 -2.66 40.47 -22.77
N ASP A 833 -1.42 40.20 -23.20
CA ASP A 833 -0.97 38.89 -23.64
C ASP A 833 -0.17 38.14 -22.56
N ILE A 834 0.10 38.77 -21.41
CA ILE A 834 0.84 38.15 -20.29
C ILE A 834 -0.13 37.37 -19.42
N GLU A 835 0.13 36.08 -19.21
CA GLU A 835 -0.68 35.19 -18.36
C GLU A 835 -0.02 34.97 -16.98
N ILE A 836 -0.83 34.85 -15.90
CA ILE A 836 -0.32 34.59 -14.54
C ILE A 836 0.42 33.24 -14.44
N GLU A 837 0.04 32.27 -15.27
CA GLU A 837 0.67 30.97 -15.39
C GLU A 837 2.15 31.09 -15.81
N TRP A 838 2.49 32.07 -16.65
CA TRP A 838 3.87 32.29 -17.09
C TRP A 838 4.77 32.68 -15.93
N PHE A 839 4.27 33.45 -14.96
CA PHE A 839 5.01 33.76 -13.74
C PHE A 839 5.36 32.47 -12.97
N TYR A 840 4.40 31.56 -12.76
CA TYR A 840 4.66 30.34 -12.01
C TYR A 840 5.53 29.34 -12.79
N ILE A 841 5.40 29.28 -14.11
CA ILE A 841 6.29 28.48 -14.94
C ILE A 841 7.71 29.04 -14.84
N ALA A 842 7.89 30.35 -14.97
CA ALA A 842 9.19 31.00 -14.86
C ALA A 842 9.79 30.87 -13.45
N TYR A 843 8.97 30.93 -12.39
CA TYR A 843 9.42 30.66 -11.01
C TYR A 843 10.09 29.29 -10.87
N ASN A 844 9.50 28.24 -11.46
CA ASN A 844 10.06 26.90 -11.34
C ASN A 844 11.29 26.65 -12.22
N ASN A 845 11.37 27.31 -13.39
CA ASN A 845 12.35 26.93 -14.43
C ASN A 845 13.38 28.04 -14.73
N SER A 846 13.01 29.31 -14.59
CA SER A 846 13.90 30.46 -14.81
C SER A 846 13.76 31.52 -13.70
N PRO A 847 13.96 31.14 -12.42
CA PRO A 847 13.70 32.00 -11.26
C PRO A 847 14.48 33.33 -11.29
N TYR A 848 15.73 33.33 -11.76
CA TYR A 848 16.53 34.56 -11.86
C TYR A 848 16.06 35.45 -13.01
N ALA A 849 15.56 34.86 -14.10
CA ALA A 849 14.99 35.62 -15.20
C ALA A 849 13.72 36.36 -14.74
N ILE A 850 12.78 35.67 -14.09
CA ILE A 850 11.56 36.32 -13.59
C ILE A 850 11.86 37.34 -12.48
N LYS A 851 12.81 37.06 -11.58
CA LYS A 851 13.24 38.03 -10.56
C LYS A 851 13.76 39.32 -11.20
N ARG A 852 14.68 39.20 -12.18
CA ARG A 852 15.21 40.37 -12.93
C ARG A 852 14.12 41.14 -13.66
N ILE A 853 13.11 40.45 -14.21
CA ILE A 853 11.98 41.11 -14.86
C ILE A 853 11.16 41.90 -13.84
N LEU A 854 10.83 41.32 -12.68
CA LEU A 854 10.05 41.99 -11.64
C LEU A 854 10.81 43.18 -11.02
N ASP A 855 12.12 43.06 -10.85
CA ASP A 855 12.95 44.12 -10.28
C ASP A 855 13.11 45.31 -11.24
N ASN A 856 13.25 45.04 -12.55
CA ASN A 856 13.59 46.07 -13.54
C ASN A 856 12.40 46.52 -14.41
N ASN A 857 11.24 45.86 -14.33
CA ASN A 857 10.02 46.25 -15.02
C ASN A 857 8.87 46.45 -14.02
N SER A 858 8.75 47.69 -13.54
CA SER A 858 7.74 48.09 -12.55
C SER A 858 6.29 47.85 -13.02
N VAL A 859 6.07 47.85 -14.33
CA VAL A 859 4.77 47.65 -14.95
C VAL A 859 4.35 46.18 -14.90
N VAL A 860 5.23 45.27 -15.30
CA VAL A 860 5.01 43.81 -15.22
C VAL A 860 4.90 43.37 -13.76
N ASN A 861 5.71 43.96 -12.87
CA ASN A 861 5.63 43.68 -11.44
C ASN A 861 4.27 44.07 -10.84
N LYS A 862 3.77 45.29 -11.15
CA LYS A 862 2.42 45.71 -10.74
C LYS A 862 1.34 44.80 -11.31
N TYR A 863 1.48 44.35 -12.55
CA TYR A 863 0.55 43.39 -13.16
C TYR A 863 0.47 42.09 -12.38
N PHE A 864 1.59 41.38 -12.19
CA PHE A 864 1.57 40.12 -11.44
C PHE A 864 1.18 40.30 -9.98
N THR A 865 1.58 41.38 -9.32
CA THR A 865 1.15 41.67 -7.94
C THR A 865 -0.38 41.76 -7.86
N LYS A 866 -1.01 42.45 -8.83
CA LYS A 866 -2.47 42.57 -8.92
C LYS A 866 -3.14 41.23 -9.24
N GLU A 867 -2.67 40.51 -10.25
CA GLU A 867 -3.24 39.22 -10.66
C GLU A 867 -3.12 38.16 -9.56
N ILE A 868 -1.99 38.09 -8.86
CA ILE A 868 -1.79 37.19 -7.72
C ILE A 868 -2.76 37.54 -6.58
N SER A 869 -2.90 38.82 -6.25
CA SER A 869 -3.85 39.29 -5.24
C SER A 869 -5.30 38.96 -5.61
N ASN A 870 -5.67 39.10 -6.88
CA ASN A 870 -7.00 38.78 -7.40
C ASN A 870 -7.29 37.28 -7.42
N SER A 871 -6.28 36.45 -7.72
CA SER A 871 -6.43 34.99 -7.82
C SER A 871 -6.74 34.30 -6.48
N ARG A 872 -6.37 34.93 -5.34
CA ARG A 872 -6.42 34.35 -3.98
C ARG A 872 -5.79 32.95 -3.87
N ASN A 873 -4.89 32.60 -4.77
CA ASN A 873 -4.31 31.26 -4.83
C ASN A 873 -2.95 31.26 -4.09
N GLU A 874 -2.89 30.50 -3.00
CA GLU A 874 -1.73 30.43 -2.09
C GLU A 874 -0.44 30.00 -2.81
N LYS A 875 -0.57 29.18 -3.87
CA LYS A 875 0.55 28.72 -4.70
C LYS A 875 1.30 29.88 -5.37
N TYR A 876 0.59 30.83 -5.98
CA TYR A 876 1.21 31.99 -6.62
C TYR A 876 1.76 32.97 -5.57
N CYS A 877 1.08 33.10 -4.42
CA CYS A 877 1.53 33.95 -3.32
C CYS A 877 2.88 33.49 -2.75
N ARG A 878 3.02 32.18 -2.45
CA ARG A 878 4.29 31.60 -1.98
C ARG A 878 5.40 31.76 -3.01
N ALA A 879 5.13 31.43 -4.28
CA ALA A 879 6.09 31.60 -5.36
C ALA A 879 6.58 33.06 -5.49
N PHE A 880 5.69 34.04 -5.33
CA PHE A 880 6.06 35.46 -5.37
C PHE A 880 6.97 35.87 -4.20
N LEU A 881 6.65 35.44 -2.98
CA LEU A 881 7.50 35.69 -1.81
C LEU A 881 8.89 35.05 -1.97
N ASP A 882 8.95 33.82 -2.46
CA ASP A 882 10.21 33.12 -2.73
C ASP A 882 11.06 33.88 -3.76
N ILE A 883 10.44 34.33 -4.86
CA ILE A 883 11.13 35.15 -5.87
C ILE A 883 11.67 36.44 -5.27
N GLN A 884 10.90 37.13 -4.42
CA GLN A 884 11.37 38.36 -3.79
C GLN A 884 12.56 38.12 -2.85
N ASN A 885 12.62 36.94 -2.22
CA ASN A 885 13.70 36.54 -1.31
C ASN A 885 14.92 35.93 -2.02
N LEU A 886 14.86 35.67 -3.33
CA LEU A 886 16.01 35.18 -4.09
C LEU A 886 17.14 36.21 -4.09
N LYS A 887 18.31 35.81 -3.55
CA LYS A 887 19.53 36.60 -3.62
C LYS A 887 20.16 36.46 -5.00
N ILE A 888 20.36 37.59 -5.68
CA ILE A 888 21.18 37.65 -6.88
C ILE A 888 22.61 37.95 -6.41
N ASN A 889 23.47 36.93 -6.38
CA ASN A 889 24.88 37.16 -6.12
C ASN A 889 25.45 37.97 -7.28
N GLN A 890 25.93 39.18 -6.99
CA GLN A 890 26.81 39.91 -7.90
C GLN A 890 28.20 39.28 -7.74
N LEU A 891 28.68 38.62 -8.78
CA LEU A 891 30.11 38.34 -8.95
C LEU A 891 30.78 39.58 -9.54
#